data_AF-A0A1F9FGT3-F1
#
_entry.id   AF-A0A1F9FGT3-F1
#
_cell.length_a   1.000
_cell.length_b   1.000
_cell.length_c   1.000
_cell.angle_alpha   90.00
_cell.angle_beta   90.00
_cell.angle_gamma   90.00
#
_symmetry.space_group_name_H-M   'P 1'
#
loop_
_entity.id
_entity.type
_entity.pdbx_description
1 polymer ?
#
loop_
_entity_poly.entity_id
_entity_poly.type
_entity_poly.pdbx_seq_one_letter_code
_entity_poly.pdbx_strand_id
1 'polypeptide(L)'
;MCERLGHEAKGLKNYQRAYELDATYLPGLEGLGAALSKAGRWEDAAKVYQAILIHHRDGLTDAEVVDYYQQLADLNHKLGQDDRATKNLEKALELDPSHPPSLRLLANVHLAAKDYEECYETLMRLVPLVFGDERSALLIEIGRLAKTELDDPYRAIDAFEDANRQKPGDKEILEALLGLYRQSRQGPRAVEVLEELVRVEQDEKARVRLNQTLGEVYRDEIKNEARAVQYFNAALDLDPNFVKAFESIETMLSSTSNWSALEENYIAMLKRIPDTRAGIKEVLWKNLGDLYRFRLRSLEGATQAYRVVVKMKPDVPDNVEVLADLLARNPQTTDEAATAYQRLLALSPQKAGRSLHELLRIALAKKTLDRAFVYAQALKVRGEAQPSELEVMQLYGKQLPGQPKRAMTDKLWDNLLLHPSAKTPVAAISAVLWRSAGSVLAYQPKDYGLDKKRGSDWERVDLDAPVQSYFVNQLKLVRGVLATGGFELYAKTNSAEPLSPLCLEQPTLAMGKASPLLGETNRARLWFTIGRQLCALRPVFMLPRTLGAQRFNTLIDVAMRFVDPRYPARGDPADIQRFESALARLGAPLQNALRPHVTELLKLKQAVNTKPFLEGMEHTAVRAGYLLTGDIELCATLAKMPDPAAIPIRPEDKIAELLRFAVSDESFELRTRLGTAIGS
;
A
#
# COMPACT_ATOMS: atom_id res chain seq x y z
N MET A 1 70.79 17.31 41.48
CA MET A 1 71.13 15.97 40.95
C MET A 1 70.02 14.94 41.22
N CYS A 2 69.55 14.79 42.46
CA CYS A 2 68.47 13.84 42.79
C CYS A 2 67.16 14.08 42.03
N GLU A 3 66.74 15.34 41.84
CA GLU A 3 65.52 15.69 41.09
C GLU A 3 65.61 15.32 39.61
N ARG A 4 66.74 15.62 38.95
CA ARG A 4 67.01 15.23 37.55
C ARG A 4 67.05 13.71 37.33
N LEU A 5 67.24 12.94 38.40
CA LEU A 5 67.25 11.47 38.39
C LEU A 5 65.92 10.86 38.88
N GLY A 6 64.88 11.67 39.10
CA GLY A 6 63.57 11.19 39.57
C GLY A 6 63.53 10.72 41.03
N HIS A 7 64.57 11.00 41.82
CA HIS A 7 64.64 10.60 43.23
C HIS A 7 64.07 11.69 44.15
N GLU A 8 62.75 11.90 44.06
CA GLU A 8 62.03 13.01 44.69
C GLU A 8 62.14 13.02 46.22
N ALA A 9 61.96 11.87 46.88
CA ALA A 9 62.05 11.76 48.34
C ALA A 9 63.45 12.07 48.89
N LYS A 10 64.51 11.70 48.15
CA LYS A 10 65.90 12.03 48.52
C LYS A 10 66.21 13.50 48.28
N GLY A 11 65.67 14.07 47.19
CA GLY A 11 65.75 15.50 46.92
C GLY A 11 65.14 16.33 48.04
N LEU A 12 63.90 16.02 48.43
CA LEU A 12 63.20 16.71 49.52
C LEU A 12 63.99 16.68 50.85
N LYS A 13 64.56 15.52 51.22
CA LYS A 13 65.37 15.39 52.43
C LYS A 13 66.63 16.26 52.39
N ASN A 14 67.26 16.38 51.23
CA ASN A 14 68.44 17.23 51.06
C ASN A 14 68.09 18.72 51.15
N TYR A 15 66.96 19.14 50.59
CA TYR A 15 66.48 20.52 50.72
C TYR A 15 66.04 20.87 52.16
N GLN A 16 65.41 19.93 52.88
CA GLN A 16 65.12 20.10 54.31
C GLN A 16 66.40 20.26 55.11
N ARG A 17 67.44 19.46 54.82
CA ARG A 17 68.73 19.60 55.48
C ARG A 17 69.42 20.92 55.14
N ALA A 18 69.29 21.41 53.91
CA ALA A 18 69.80 22.73 53.53
C ALA A 18 69.10 23.85 54.30
N TYR A 19 67.77 23.77 54.45
CA TYR A 19 66.99 24.71 55.25
C TYR A 19 67.34 24.69 56.75
N GLU A 20 67.63 23.52 57.32
CA GLU A 20 68.13 23.39 58.70
C GLU A 20 69.51 24.05 58.90
N LEU A 21 70.34 24.07 57.85
CA LEU A 21 71.68 24.65 57.90
C LEU A 21 71.66 26.16 57.66
N ASP A 22 70.82 26.62 56.74
CA ASP A 22 70.59 28.04 56.45
C ASP A 22 69.13 28.23 56.01
N ALA A 23 68.33 28.81 56.91
CA ALA A 23 66.92 29.08 56.69
C ALA A 23 66.66 30.27 55.75
N THR A 24 67.71 31.00 55.35
CA THR A 24 67.66 32.16 54.45
C THR A 24 68.37 31.93 53.12
N TYR A 25 68.84 30.70 52.85
CA TYR A 25 69.48 30.41 51.57
C TYR A 25 68.44 30.26 50.45
N LEU A 26 68.26 31.31 49.63
CA LEU A 26 67.22 31.40 48.61
C LEU A 26 67.14 30.21 47.64
N PRO A 27 68.24 29.73 47.00
CA PRO A 27 68.16 28.54 46.13
C PRO A 27 67.76 27.26 46.87
N GLY A 28 68.03 27.20 48.17
CA GLY A 28 67.59 26.11 49.04
C GLY A 28 66.09 26.19 49.35
N LEU A 29 65.59 27.41 49.59
CA LEU A 29 64.15 27.67 49.80
C LEU A 29 63.34 27.41 48.53
N GLU A 30 63.80 27.87 47.36
CA GLU A 30 63.16 27.62 46.06
C GLU A 30 63.01 26.11 45.80
N GLY A 31 64.11 25.37 45.93
CA GLY A 31 64.11 23.92 45.75
C GLY A 31 63.28 23.19 46.81
N LEU A 32 63.28 23.66 48.06
CA LEU A 32 62.44 23.10 49.12
C LEU A 32 60.95 23.34 48.84
N GLY A 33 60.56 24.55 48.44
CA GLY A 33 59.19 24.92 48.12
C GLY A 33 58.64 24.11 46.94
N ALA A 34 59.43 23.97 45.87
CA ALA A 34 59.07 23.17 44.70
C ALA A 34 58.94 21.66 45.06
N ALA A 35 59.89 21.11 45.82
CA ALA A 35 59.86 19.71 46.24
C ALA A 35 58.69 19.41 47.19
N LEU A 36 58.36 20.31 48.12
CA LEU A 36 57.21 20.18 49.02
C LEU A 36 55.89 20.26 48.27
N SER A 37 55.77 21.20 47.31
CA SER A 37 54.58 21.33 46.44
C SER A 37 54.33 20.04 45.66
N LYS A 38 55.37 19.48 45.04
CA LYS A 38 55.31 18.21 44.29
C LYS A 38 54.96 17.02 45.19
N ALA A 39 55.46 17.00 46.43
CA ALA A 39 55.19 15.94 47.40
C ALA A 39 53.78 16.03 48.04
N GLY A 40 52.94 16.97 47.63
CA GLY A 40 51.60 17.15 48.19
C GLY A 40 51.57 17.82 49.56
N ARG A 41 52.71 18.33 50.06
CA ARG A 41 52.82 19.00 51.36
C ARG A 41 52.56 20.51 51.20
N TRP A 42 51.33 20.85 50.82
CA TRP A 42 50.98 22.20 50.38
C TRP A 42 51.13 23.26 51.47
N GLU A 43 50.79 22.92 52.73
CA GLU A 43 50.91 23.86 53.86
C GLU A 43 52.38 24.23 54.14
N ASP A 44 53.27 23.23 54.11
CA ASP A 44 54.71 23.47 54.32
C ASP A 44 55.32 24.24 53.15
N ALA A 45 54.93 23.91 51.91
CA ALA A 45 55.35 24.66 50.73
C ALA A 45 54.92 26.13 50.81
N ALA A 46 53.69 26.40 51.24
CA ALA A 46 53.16 27.76 51.38
C ALA A 46 53.98 28.58 52.41
N LYS A 47 54.37 27.97 53.54
CA LYS A 47 55.25 28.62 54.53
C LYS A 47 56.61 28.97 53.93
N VAL A 48 57.20 28.10 53.10
CA VAL A 48 58.48 28.35 52.45
C VAL A 48 58.38 29.51 51.46
N TYR A 49 57.38 29.52 50.58
CA TYR A 49 57.19 30.63 49.63
C TYR A 49 56.82 31.96 50.32
N GLN A 50 56.08 31.91 51.43
CA GLN A 50 55.84 33.08 52.26
C GLN A 50 57.14 33.61 52.90
N ALA A 51 58.02 32.72 53.36
CA ALA A 51 59.32 33.10 53.91
C ALA A 51 60.23 33.74 52.84
N ILE A 52 60.22 33.23 51.60
CA ILE A 52 60.92 33.84 50.47
C ILE A 52 60.44 35.29 50.26
N LEU A 53 59.12 35.50 50.21
CA LEU A 53 58.52 36.82 50.02
C LEU A 53 58.76 37.79 51.20
N ILE A 54 58.96 37.30 52.43
CA ILE A 54 59.23 38.16 53.60
C ILE A 54 60.71 38.52 53.72
N HIS A 55 61.61 37.54 53.53
CA HIS A 55 63.03 37.71 53.85
C HIS A 55 63.89 38.07 52.64
N HIS A 56 63.41 37.83 51.42
CA HIS A 56 64.19 38.03 50.20
C HIS A 56 63.58 39.04 49.23
N ARG A 57 62.47 39.70 49.55
CA ARG A 57 61.78 40.65 48.65
C ARG A 57 62.70 41.69 48.02
N ASP A 58 63.55 42.33 48.82
CA ASP A 58 64.42 43.42 48.37
C ASP A 58 65.52 42.96 47.39
N GLY A 59 65.81 41.65 47.36
CA GLY A 59 66.79 41.05 46.45
C GLY A 59 66.19 40.42 45.19
N LEU A 60 64.86 40.45 45.04
CA LEU A 60 64.13 39.82 43.94
C LEU A 60 63.62 40.87 42.95
N THR A 61 63.63 40.51 41.66
CA THR A 61 62.94 41.28 40.63
C THR A 61 61.43 41.20 40.79
N ASP A 62 60.70 42.18 40.25
CA ASP A 62 59.23 42.14 40.31
C ASP A 62 58.65 40.91 39.60
N ALA A 63 59.29 40.43 38.51
CA ALA A 63 58.88 39.20 37.84
C ALA A 63 59.02 37.96 38.75
N GLU A 64 60.14 37.81 39.46
CA GLU A 64 60.33 36.70 40.41
C GLU A 64 59.33 36.77 41.56
N VAL A 65 59.00 37.98 42.02
CA VAL A 65 58.01 38.17 43.08
C VAL A 65 56.59 37.86 42.62
N VAL A 66 56.24 38.20 41.39
CA VAL A 66 54.99 37.79 40.74
C VAL A 66 54.87 36.27 40.71
N ASP A 67 55.94 35.56 40.31
CA ASP A 67 55.97 34.09 40.30
C ASP A 67 55.79 33.50 41.70
N TYR A 68 56.45 34.04 42.72
CA TYR A 68 56.29 33.55 44.09
C TYR A 68 54.90 33.82 44.66
N TYR A 69 54.31 34.98 44.40
CA TYR A 69 52.92 35.24 44.79
C TYR A 69 51.95 34.30 44.06
N GLN A 70 52.19 34.01 42.78
CA GLN A 70 51.37 33.07 41.99
C GLN A 70 51.48 31.64 42.54
N GLN A 71 52.69 31.16 42.84
CA GLN A 71 52.91 29.82 43.42
C GLN A 71 52.32 29.71 44.83
N LEU A 72 52.45 30.75 45.65
CA LEU A 72 51.83 30.80 46.96
C LEU A 72 50.29 30.81 46.86
N ALA A 73 49.73 31.49 45.86
CA ALA A 73 48.30 31.46 45.59
C ALA A 73 47.81 30.08 45.15
N ASP A 74 48.55 29.38 44.27
CA ASP A 74 48.21 28.02 43.83
C ASP A 74 48.13 27.05 45.02
N LEU A 75 49.10 27.15 45.93
CA LEU A 75 49.13 26.35 47.16
C LEU A 75 47.98 26.70 48.10
N ASN A 76 47.67 27.98 48.27
CA ASN A 76 46.53 28.42 49.08
C ASN A 76 45.20 27.92 48.50
N HIS A 77 45.02 27.98 47.18
CA HIS A 77 43.83 27.46 46.51
C HIS A 77 43.68 25.95 46.70
N LYS A 78 44.77 25.17 46.54
CA LYS A 78 44.77 23.72 46.83
C LYS A 78 44.41 23.39 48.27
N LEU A 79 44.75 24.28 49.22
CA LEU A 79 44.38 24.17 50.64
C LEU A 79 42.94 24.62 50.94
N GLY A 80 42.16 25.05 49.93
CA GLY A 80 40.82 25.63 50.09
C GLY A 80 40.83 27.00 50.76
N GLN A 81 41.97 27.70 50.75
CA GLN A 81 42.16 29.03 51.34
C GLN A 81 42.01 30.11 50.27
N ASP A 82 40.85 30.14 49.60
CA ASP A 82 40.63 30.95 48.41
C ASP A 82 40.78 32.46 48.67
N ASP A 83 40.34 32.97 49.83
CA ASP A 83 40.56 34.37 50.24
C ASP A 83 42.06 34.76 50.24
N ARG A 84 42.94 33.83 50.63
CA ARG A 84 44.38 34.05 50.66
C ARG A 84 44.98 33.87 49.27
N ALA A 85 44.43 32.98 48.46
CA ALA A 85 44.81 32.82 47.07
C ALA A 85 44.53 34.11 46.29
N THR A 86 43.32 34.65 46.38
CA THR A 86 42.90 35.91 45.74
C THR A 86 43.81 37.07 46.13
N LYS A 87 44.05 37.29 47.43
CA LYS A 87 44.95 38.38 47.89
C LYS A 87 46.37 38.28 47.36
N ASN A 88 46.89 37.06 47.22
CA ASN A 88 48.23 36.87 46.65
C ASN A 88 48.23 37.09 45.14
N LEU A 89 47.15 36.70 44.45
CA LEU A 89 46.98 36.95 43.01
C LEU A 89 46.80 38.43 42.72
N GLU A 90 46.04 39.17 43.54
CA GLU A 90 45.91 40.63 43.46
C GLU A 90 47.27 41.30 43.59
N LYS A 91 48.08 40.91 44.58
CA LYS A 91 49.46 41.42 44.72
C LYS A 91 50.35 41.08 43.52
N ALA A 92 50.21 39.89 42.95
CA ALA A 92 50.93 39.52 41.74
C ALA A 92 50.48 40.42 40.56
N LEU A 93 49.18 40.66 40.41
CA LEU A 93 48.61 41.46 39.33
C LEU A 93 48.75 42.98 39.54
N GLU A 94 49.01 43.46 40.76
CA GLU A 94 49.44 44.83 41.05
C GLU A 94 50.84 45.11 40.47
N LEU A 95 51.73 44.12 40.51
CA LEU A 95 53.09 44.21 39.99
C LEU A 95 53.16 43.94 38.47
N ASP A 96 52.44 42.93 38.00
CA ASP A 96 52.29 42.64 36.57
C ASP A 96 50.81 42.39 36.22
N PRO A 97 50.08 43.42 35.75
CA PRO A 97 48.68 43.30 35.37
C PRO A 97 48.39 42.32 34.23
N SER A 98 49.42 41.92 33.48
CA SER A 98 49.36 41.06 32.29
C SER A 98 50.02 39.69 32.50
N HIS A 99 50.18 39.23 33.75
CA HIS A 99 50.77 37.93 34.04
C HIS A 99 49.79 36.77 33.77
N PRO A 100 49.97 35.95 32.71
CA PRO A 100 48.97 34.97 32.30
C PRO A 100 48.71 33.86 33.34
N PRO A 101 49.72 33.25 34.00
CA PRO A 101 49.50 32.25 35.04
C PRO A 101 48.69 32.78 36.22
N SER A 102 48.90 34.03 36.63
CA SER A 102 48.12 34.66 37.71
C SER A 102 46.68 34.91 37.29
N LEU A 103 46.44 35.42 36.08
CA LEU A 103 45.07 35.61 35.57
C LEU A 103 44.31 34.28 35.43
N ARG A 104 44.97 33.23 34.92
CA ARG A 104 44.37 31.89 34.78
C ARG A 104 43.99 31.30 36.14
N LEU A 105 44.89 31.42 37.13
CA LEU A 105 44.62 30.92 38.48
C LEU A 105 43.53 31.75 39.18
N LEU A 106 43.52 33.07 39.01
CA LEU A 106 42.49 33.94 39.58
C LEU A 106 41.11 33.62 39.00
N ALA A 107 41.01 33.38 37.69
CA ALA A 107 39.77 32.93 37.07
C ALA A 107 39.30 31.59 37.64
N ASN A 108 40.20 30.63 37.86
CA ASN A 108 39.85 29.35 38.49
C ASN A 108 39.34 29.51 39.93
N VAL A 109 39.95 30.43 40.71
CA VAL A 109 39.51 30.75 42.07
C VAL A 109 38.11 31.37 42.05
N HIS A 110 37.87 32.35 41.17
CA HIS A 110 36.53 32.94 41.01
C HIS A 110 35.49 31.90 40.55
N LEU A 111 35.86 31.00 39.63
CA LEU A 111 34.98 29.92 39.18
C LEU A 111 34.62 28.97 40.33
N ALA A 112 35.58 28.60 41.17
CA ALA A 112 35.34 27.75 42.34
C ALA A 112 34.44 28.43 43.38
N ALA A 113 34.58 29.76 43.54
CA ALA A 113 33.74 30.60 44.38
C ALA A 113 32.34 30.86 43.78
N LYS A 114 32.13 30.55 42.49
CA LYS A 114 30.93 30.87 41.69
C LYS A 114 30.74 32.37 41.44
N ASP A 115 31.82 33.14 41.52
CA ASP A 115 31.89 34.55 41.16
C ASP A 115 32.07 34.66 39.64
N TYR A 116 31.00 34.33 38.90
CA TYR A 116 31.07 34.11 37.45
C TYR A 116 31.37 35.38 36.66
N GLU A 117 30.96 36.55 37.14
CA GLU A 117 31.20 37.84 36.48
C GLU A 117 32.69 38.20 36.57
N GLU A 118 33.27 38.06 37.76
CA GLU A 118 34.69 38.29 38.02
C GLU A 118 35.56 37.24 37.31
N CYS A 119 35.09 36.00 37.20
CA CYS A 119 35.72 34.96 36.38
C CYS A 119 35.75 35.39 34.90
N TYR A 120 34.61 35.80 34.35
CA TYR A 120 34.49 36.26 32.97
C TYR A 120 35.43 37.44 32.66
N GLU A 121 35.40 38.48 33.48
CA GLU A 121 36.27 39.66 33.31
C GLU A 121 37.77 39.28 33.39
N THR A 122 38.14 38.37 34.29
CA THR A 122 39.51 37.89 34.42
C THR A 122 39.95 37.07 33.21
N LEU A 123 39.08 36.20 32.68
CA LEU A 123 39.37 35.45 31.46
C LEU A 123 39.46 36.37 30.24
N MET A 124 38.63 37.41 30.14
CA MET A 124 38.70 38.42 29.06
C MET A 124 40.02 39.20 29.08
N ARG A 125 40.57 39.51 30.25
CA ARG A 125 41.92 40.09 30.40
C ARG A 125 43.02 39.14 29.92
N LEU A 126 42.82 37.83 30.00
CA LEU A 126 43.77 36.81 29.56
C LEU A 126 43.76 36.63 28.03
N VAL A 127 42.64 36.82 27.35
CA VAL A 127 42.48 36.65 25.89
C VAL A 127 43.58 37.33 25.04
N PRO A 128 43.94 38.61 25.24
CA PRO A 128 44.96 39.27 24.41
C PRO A 128 46.39 38.75 24.66
N LEU A 129 46.60 37.93 25.70
CA LEU A 129 47.91 37.44 26.14
C LEU A 129 48.22 36.02 25.66
N VAL A 130 47.21 35.29 25.19
CA VAL A 130 47.32 33.92 24.65
C VAL A 130 47.12 33.91 23.14
N PHE A 131 47.70 32.93 22.45
CA PHE A 131 47.69 32.87 20.97
C PHE A 131 47.39 31.46 20.44
N GLY A 132 47.03 31.38 19.16
CA GLY A 132 46.81 30.10 18.47
C GLY A 132 45.71 29.25 19.11
N ASP A 133 45.99 27.94 19.25
CA ASP A 133 45.03 26.96 19.78
C ASP A 133 44.59 27.29 21.21
N GLU A 134 45.50 27.80 22.05
CA GLU A 134 45.20 28.16 23.44
C GLU A 134 44.18 29.31 23.51
N ARG A 135 44.33 30.33 22.64
CA ARG A 135 43.37 31.43 22.54
C ARG A 135 41.99 30.93 22.11
N SER A 136 41.93 30.01 21.13
CA SER A 136 40.66 29.44 20.68
C SER A 136 39.96 28.65 21.80
N ALA A 137 40.70 27.87 22.57
CA ALA A 137 40.17 27.09 23.69
C ALA A 137 39.65 28.01 24.82
N LEU A 138 40.39 29.08 25.13
CA LEU A 138 39.97 30.09 26.10
C LEU A 138 38.69 30.81 25.67
N LEU A 139 38.56 31.20 24.39
CA LEU A 139 37.34 31.84 23.88
C LEU A 139 36.12 30.91 23.93
N ILE A 140 36.30 29.62 23.64
CA ILE A 140 35.25 28.61 23.82
C ILE A 140 34.86 28.47 25.30
N GLU A 141 35.84 28.47 26.21
CA GLU A 141 35.63 28.43 27.66
C GLU A 141 34.80 29.64 28.14
N ILE A 142 35.18 30.84 27.70
CA ILE A 142 34.45 32.09 27.98
C ILE A 142 33.03 32.03 27.41
N GLY A 143 32.86 31.58 26.17
CA GLY A 143 31.55 31.45 25.53
C GLY A 143 30.64 30.47 26.27
N ARG A 144 31.18 29.34 26.76
CA ARG A 144 30.43 28.39 27.60
C ARG A 144 30.05 29.01 28.94
N LEU A 145 30.99 29.65 29.64
CA LEU A 145 30.74 30.32 30.92
C LEU A 145 29.62 31.37 30.79
N ALA A 146 29.72 32.22 29.77
CA ALA A 146 28.73 33.27 29.49
C ALA A 146 27.34 32.66 29.18
N LYS A 147 27.30 31.56 28.44
CA LYS A 147 26.05 30.88 28.09
C LYS A 147 25.42 30.14 29.27
N THR A 148 26.19 29.42 30.07
CA THR A 148 25.64 28.48 31.07
C THR A 148 25.52 29.08 32.45
N GLU A 149 26.53 29.82 32.90
CA GLU A 149 26.57 30.33 34.27
C GLU A 149 26.07 31.78 34.37
N LEU A 150 26.36 32.62 33.37
CA LEU A 150 25.89 34.02 33.34
C LEU A 150 24.51 34.20 32.67
N ASP A 151 24.06 33.21 31.89
CA ASP A 151 22.86 33.30 31.04
C ASP A 151 22.85 34.58 30.16
N ASP A 152 24.03 35.02 29.71
CA ASP A 152 24.21 36.16 28.83
C ASP A 152 24.49 35.69 27.39
N PRO A 153 23.46 35.63 26.52
CA PRO A 153 23.63 35.14 25.16
C PRO A 153 24.47 36.09 24.29
N TYR A 154 24.56 37.39 24.60
CA TYR A 154 25.31 38.34 23.77
C TYR A 154 26.81 38.20 24.00
N ARG A 155 27.23 38.15 25.26
CA ARG A 155 28.64 37.86 25.62
C ARG A 155 29.09 36.49 25.12
N ALA A 156 28.21 35.50 25.20
CA ALA A 156 28.49 34.18 24.63
C ALA A 156 28.68 34.23 23.12
N ILE A 157 27.82 34.95 22.38
CA ILE A 157 27.94 35.14 20.94
C ILE A 157 29.27 35.80 20.58
N ASP A 158 29.65 36.90 21.24
CA ASP A 158 30.90 37.60 20.96
C ASP A 158 32.11 36.68 21.14
N ALA A 159 32.17 35.93 22.24
CA ALA A 159 33.25 34.99 22.52
C ALA A 159 33.31 33.84 21.50
N PHE A 160 32.17 33.26 21.11
CA PHE A 160 32.13 32.21 20.10
C PHE A 160 32.38 32.72 18.67
N GLU A 161 31.98 33.95 18.33
CA GLU A 161 32.33 34.58 17.05
C GLU A 161 33.84 34.78 16.94
N ASP A 162 34.48 35.28 18.00
CA ASP A 162 35.92 35.41 18.07
C ASP A 162 36.61 34.05 18.00
N ALA A 163 36.06 33.02 18.65
CA ALA A 163 36.55 31.65 18.52
C ALA A 163 36.45 31.14 17.06
N ASN A 164 35.32 31.41 16.38
CA ASN A 164 35.12 31.04 14.98
C ASN A 164 36.08 31.77 14.03
N ARG A 165 36.47 33.01 14.33
CA ARG A 165 37.52 33.73 13.58
C ARG A 165 38.90 33.07 13.72
N GLN A 166 39.20 32.46 14.88
CA GLN A 166 40.45 31.72 15.09
C GLN A 166 40.42 30.34 14.40
N LYS A 167 39.29 29.64 14.48
CA LYS A 167 39.10 28.30 13.90
C LYS A 167 37.83 28.23 13.05
N PRO A 168 37.84 28.75 11.82
CA PRO A 168 36.68 28.70 10.94
C PRO A 168 36.30 27.26 10.62
N GLY A 169 35.00 26.95 10.67
CA GLY A 169 34.49 25.62 10.33
C GLY A 169 34.57 24.59 11.45
N ASP A 170 35.00 24.97 12.66
CA ASP A 170 34.92 24.09 13.82
C ASP A 170 33.45 23.83 14.19
N LYS A 171 33.05 22.56 14.15
CA LYS A 171 31.65 22.17 14.34
C LYS A 171 31.10 22.53 15.71
N GLU A 172 31.92 22.41 16.76
CA GLU A 172 31.47 22.70 18.11
C GLU A 172 31.13 24.18 18.26
N ILE A 173 31.98 25.05 17.71
CA ILE A 173 31.76 26.50 17.72
C ILE A 173 30.51 26.86 16.93
N LEU A 174 30.36 26.29 15.74
CA LEU A 174 29.20 26.56 14.88
C LEU A 174 27.89 26.06 15.50
N GLU A 175 27.87 24.89 16.14
CA GLU A 175 26.69 24.39 16.86
C GLU A 175 26.33 25.27 18.06
N ALA A 176 27.32 25.77 18.79
CA ALA A 176 27.11 26.71 19.89
C ALA A 176 26.52 28.05 19.40
N LEU A 177 27.10 28.64 18.35
CA LEU A 177 26.62 29.86 17.71
C LEU A 177 25.20 29.69 17.16
N LEU A 178 24.91 28.58 16.49
CA LEU A 178 23.57 28.29 15.98
C LEU A 178 22.53 28.28 17.10
N GLY A 179 22.83 27.60 18.22
CA GLY A 179 21.94 27.58 19.38
C GLY A 179 21.65 28.99 19.92
N LEU A 180 22.69 29.81 20.04
CA LEU A 180 22.60 31.18 20.56
C LEU A 180 21.86 32.13 19.61
N TYR A 181 22.13 32.07 18.31
CA TYR A 181 21.41 32.88 17.33
C TYR A 181 19.93 32.51 17.25
N ARG A 182 19.59 31.23 17.38
CA ARG A 182 18.17 30.81 17.43
C ARG A 182 17.48 31.24 18.72
N GLN A 183 18.16 31.13 19.86
CA GLN A 183 17.62 31.61 21.15
C GLN A 183 17.37 33.13 21.12
N SER A 184 18.30 33.89 20.55
CA SER A 184 18.19 35.35 20.39
C SER A 184 17.38 35.79 19.16
N ARG A 185 16.76 34.85 18.42
CA ARG A 185 15.95 35.08 17.21
C ARG A 185 16.66 35.85 16.09
N GLN A 186 17.97 35.66 15.98
CA GLN A 186 18.82 36.21 14.92
C GLN A 186 18.85 35.29 13.70
N GLY A 187 17.70 35.11 13.06
CA GLY A 187 17.52 34.20 11.92
C GLY A 187 18.56 34.34 10.79
N PRO A 188 18.90 35.56 10.31
CA PRO A 188 19.92 35.72 9.27
C PRO A 188 21.30 35.17 9.66
N ARG A 189 21.73 35.40 10.91
CA ARG A 189 23.00 34.86 11.43
C ARG A 189 22.95 33.34 11.61
N ALA A 190 21.82 32.82 12.09
CA ALA A 190 21.60 31.38 12.19
C ALA A 190 21.71 30.68 10.83
N VAL A 191 21.23 31.32 9.76
CA VAL A 191 21.38 30.82 8.38
C VAL A 191 22.84 30.78 7.93
N GLU A 192 23.61 31.86 8.16
CA GLU A 192 25.05 31.90 7.80
C GLU A 192 25.80 30.72 8.44
N VAL A 193 25.55 30.47 9.73
CA VAL A 193 26.16 29.35 10.48
C VAL A 193 25.68 27.99 9.98
N LEU A 194 24.39 27.83 9.70
CA LEU A 194 23.83 26.58 9.17
C LEU A 194 24.38 26.25 7.78
N GLU A 195 24.53 27.24 6.90
CA GLU A 195 25.12 27.06 5.57
C GLU A 195 26.58 26.61 5.69
N GLU A 196 27.33 27.16 6.65
CA GLU A 196 28.69 26.72 6.96
C GLU A 196 28.73 25.30 7.53
N LEU A 197 27.83 24.95 8.47
CA LEU A 197 27.68 23.59 9.01
C LEU A 197 27.40 22.57 7.90
N VAL A 198 26.51 22.89 6.95
CA VAL A 198 26.22 22.01 5.80
C VAL A 198 27.46 21.81 4.91
N ARG A 199 28.32 22.83 4.79
CA ARG A 199 29.56 22.78 3.98
C ARG A 199 30.63 21.90 4.62
N VAL A 200 30.80 21.98 5.94
CA VAL A 200 31.85 21.23 6.65
C VAL A 200 31.42 19.82 7.03
N GLU A 201 30.11 19.57 7.15
CA GLU A 201 29.57 18.25 7.47
C GLU A 201 29.80 17.24 6.34
N GLN A 202 30.30 16.06 6.70
CA GLN A 202 30.56 14.95 5.79
C GLN A 202 29.48 13.87 5.85
N ASP A 203 28.78 13.73 6.99
CA ASP A 203 27.66 12.81 7.11
C ASP A 203 26.44 13.32 6.35
N GLU A 204 26.04 12.60 5.30
CA GLU A 204 24.89 12.96 4.48
C GLU A 204 23.59 13.03 5.31
N LYS A 205 23.43 12.16 6.31
CA LYS A 205 22.24 12.18 7.17
C LYS A 205 22.17 13.43 8.03
N ALA A 206 23.31 13.89 8.55
CA ALA A 206 23.40 15.16 9.24
C ALA A 206 23.13 16.33 8.29
N ARG A 207 23.65 16.32 7.06
CA ARG A 207 23.35 17.34 6.03
C ARG A 207 21.87 17.41 5.69
N VAL A 208 21.15 16.28 5.61
CA VAL A 208 19.68 16.26 5.44
C VAL A 208 19.00 17.03 6.58
N ARG A 209 19.36 16.73 7.84
CA ARG A 209 18.80 17.42 9.02
C ARG A 209 19.12 18.91 9.05
N LEU A 210 20.34 19.29 8.69
CA LEU A 210 20.76 20.69 8.63
C LEU A 210 20.00 21.48 7.54
N ASN A 211 19.83 20.90 6.34
CA ASN A 211 19.01 21.49 5.29
C ASN A 211 17.53 21.62 5.70
N GLN A 212 17.00 20.65 6.44
CA GLN A 212 15.68 20.77 7.05
C GLN A 212 15.60 21.95 8.02
N THR A 213 16.59 22.12 8.90
CA THR A 213 16.62 23.24 9.84
C THR A 213 16.78 24.59 9.12
N LEU A 214 17.58 24.67 8.05
CA LEU A 214 17.64 25.85 7.19
C LEU A 214 16.27 26.21 6.63
N GLY A 215 15.54 25.24 6.09
CA GLY A 215 14.18 25.45 5.60
C GLY A 215 13.23 25.94 6.69
N GLU A 216 13.32 25.39 7.91
CA GLU A 216 12.53 25.81 9.08
C GLU A 216 12.85 27.25 9.50
N VAL A 217 14.12 27.66 9.56
CA VAL A 217 14.54 29.03 9.90
C VAL A 217 14.05 30.02 8.82
N TYR A 218 14.18 29.66 7.54
CA TYR A 218 13.66 30.50 6.46
C TYR A 218 12.13 30.63 6.49
N ARG A 219 11.42 29.58 6.89
CA ARG A 219 9.95 29.59 7.03
C ARG A 219 9.48 30.40 8.23
N ASP A 220 10.03 30.13 9.42
CA ASP A 220 9.48 30.60 10.69
C ASP A 220 10.04 31.96 11.11
N GLU A 221 11.34 32.18 10.91
CA GLU A 221 12.04 33.38 11.40
C GLU A 221 12.18 34.45 10.31
N ILE A 222 12.65 34.06 9.12
CA ILE A 222 12.90 35.00 8.01
C ILE A 222 11.64 35.23 7.15
N LYS A 223 10.71 34.26 7.15
CA LYS A 223 9.48 34.26 6.34
C LYS A 223 9.72 34.39 4.83
N ASN A 224 10.76 33.72 4.33
CA ASN A 224 11.06 33.62 2.90
C ASN A 224 10.70 32.23 2.37
N GLU A 225 9.51 32.12 1.79
CA GLU A 225 8.96 30.86 1.25
C GLU A 225 9.87 30.23 0.20
N ALA A 226 10.37 31.02 -0.76
CA ALA A 226 11.17 30.49 -1.88
C ALA A 226 12.46 29.83 -1.39
N ARG A 227 13.17 30.47 -0.45
CA ARG A 227 14.39 29.90 0.15
C ARG A 227 14.07 28.71 1.06
N ALA A 228 12.96 28.74 1.79
CA ALA A 228 12.54 27.59 2.59
C ALA A 228 12.30 26.34 1.71
N VAL A 229 11.54 26.48 0.62
CA VAL A 229 11.31 25.40 -0.36
C VAL A 229 12.63 24.90 -0.95
N GLN A 230 13.56 25.81 -1.28
CA GLN A 230 14.87 25.44 -1.82
C GLN A 230 15.64 24.51 -0.88
N TYR A 231 15.71 24.85 0.42
CA TYR A 231 16.44 24.04 1.40
C TYR A 231 15.73 22.73 1.77
N PHE A 232 14.39 22.71 1.82
CA PHE A 232 13.65 21.45 1.94
C PHE A 232 13.89 20.53 0.73
N ASN A 233 13.96 21.09 -0.48
CA ASN A 233 14.31 20.30 -1.67
C ASN A 233 15.76 19.78 -1.62
N ALA A 234 16.72 20.58 -1.15
CA ALA A 234 18.09 20.12 -0.96
C ALA A 234 18.16 18.94 0.04
N ALA A 235 17.33 18.93 1.08
CA ALA A 235 17.21 17.78 1.99
C ALA A 235 16.65 16.53 1.25
N LEU A 236 15.63 16.70 0.41
CA LEU A 236 15.03 15.62 -0.38
C LEU A 236 15.92 15.11 -1.52
N ASP A 237 16.80 15.94 -2.06
CA ASP A 237 17.79 15.54 -3.06
C ASP A 237 18.84 14.60 -2.46
N LEU A 238 19.17 14.78 -1.17
CA LEU A 238 20.06 13.89 -0.42
C LEU A 238 19.33 12.62 0.06
N ASP A 239 18.15 12.76 0.65
CA ASP A 239 17.29 11.62 1.02
C ASP A 239 15.84 11.82 0.57
N PRO A 240 15.44 11.20 -0.56
CA PRO A 240 14.06 11.24 -1.03
C PRO A 240 13.03 10.60 -0.08
N ASN A 241 13.44 9.92 0.99
CA ASN A 241 12.51 9.35 1.98
C ASN A 241 12.30 10.24 3.19
N PHE A 242 12.92 11.41 3.23
CA PHE A 242 12.82 12.29 4.36
C PHE A 242 11.46 13.01 4.37
N VAL A 243 10.43 12.28 4.82
CA VAL A 243 9.00 12.65 4.76
C VAL A 243 8.76 14.06 5.31
N LYS A 244 9.42 14.40 6.43
CA LYS A 244 9.27 15.70 7.10
C LYS A 244 9.54 16.91 6.19
N ALA A 245 10.52 16.82 5.28
CA ALA A 245 10.82 17.92 4.36
C ALA A 245 9.71 18.13 3.33
N PHE A 246 9.16 17.04 2.78
CA PHE A 246 8.07 17.14 1.82
C PHE A 246 6.76 17.60 2.48
N GLU A 247 6.45 17.12 3.69
CA GLU A 247 5.31 17.62 4.49
C GLU A 247 5.45 19.12 4.81
N SER A 248 6.68 19.59 5.06
CA SER A 248 6.95 21.01 5.30
C SER A 248 6.69 21.86 4.04
N ILE A 249 7.11 21.38 2.87
CA ILE A 249 6.80 22.00 1.58
C ILE A 249 5.28 22.04 1.35
N GLU A 250 4.61 20.89 1.51
CA GLU A 250 3.17 20.76 1.26
C GLU A 250 2.35 21.68 2.17
N THR A 251 2.64 21.68 3.47
CA THR A 251 1.94 22.52 4.45
C THR A 251 2.13 24.00 4.13
N MET A 252 3.37 24.41 3.86
CA MET A 252 3.72 25.79 3.56
C MET A 252 3.04 26.29 2.29
N LEU A 253 3.22 25.60 1.16
CA LEU A 253 2.64 26.01 -0.13
C LEU A 253 1.12 25.91 -0.14
N SER A 254 0.54 24.96 0.60
CA SER A 254 -0.92 24.89 0.76
C SER A 254 -1.47 26.06 1.57
N SER A 255 -0.77 26.48 2.64
CA SER A 255 -1.20 27.61 3.46
C SER A 255 -1.16 28.95 2.71
N THR A 256 -0.20 29.12 1.80
CA THR A 256 -0.07 30.32 0.96
C THR A 256 -0.83 30.20 -0.37
N SER A 257 -1.52 29.08 -0.59
CA SER A 257 -2.27 28.76 -1.81
C SER A 257 -1.41 28.80 -3.08
N ASN A 258 -0.11 28.56 -2.96
CA ASN A 258 0.83 28.52 -4.08
C ASN A 258 0.81 27.14 -4.75
N TRP A 259 -0.32 26.83 -5.41
CA TRP A 259 -0.59 25.51 -5.99
C TRP A 259 0.34 25.14 -7.15
N SER A 260 0.82 26.12 -7.91
CA SER A 260 1.76 25.91 -9.03
C SER A 260 3.11 25.41 -8.51
N ALA A 261 3.65 26.05 -7.48
CA ALA A 261 4.89 25.59 -6.86
C ALA A 261 4.69 24.20 -6.21
N LEU A 262 3.52 23.93 -5.63
CA LEU A 262 3.23 22.62 -5.03
C LEU A 262 3.19 21.52 -6.09
N GLU A 263 2.59 21.78 -7.25
CA GLU A 263 2.63 20.89 -8.41
C GLU A 263 4.06 20.56 -8.84
N GLU A 264 4.91 21.58 -9.01
CA GLU A 264 6.32 21.40 -9.38
C GLU A 264 7.07 20.52 -8.37
N ASN A 265 6.80 20.71 -7.07
CA ASN A 265 7.41 19.90 -6.01
C ASN A 265 6.92 18.44 -6.00
N TYR A 266 5.63 18.19 -6.26
CA TYR A 266 5.10 16.84 -6.46
C TYR A 266 5.77 16.14 -7.65
N ILE A 267 5.93 16.85 -8.78
CA ILE A 267 6.62 16.33 -9.97
C ILE A 267 8.10 16.05 -9.69
N ALA A 268 8.80 16.95 -8.99
CA ALA A 268 10.18 16.74 -8.58
C ALA A 268 10.33 15.52 -7.67
N MET A 269 9.44 15.35 -6.69
CA MET A 269 9.42 14.19 -5.80
C MET A 269 9.19 12.88 -6.56
N LEU A 270 8.26 12.86 -7.52
CA LEU A 270 8.01 11.70 -8.39
C LEU A 270 9.23 11.30 -9.23
N LYS A 271 10.09 12.27 -9.60
CA LYS A 271 11.37 12.02 -10.30
C LYS A 271 12.45 11.48 -9.37
N ARG A 272 12.50 11.90 -8.10
CA ARG A 272 13.46 11.44 -7.09
C ARG A 272 13.23 10.00 -6.65
N ILE A 273 11.96 9.60 -6.52
CA ILE A 273 11.60 8.25 -6.07
C ILE A 273 11.83 7.24 -7.22
N PRO A 274 12.51 6.10 -6.99
CA PRO A 274 12.67 5.06 -8.00
C PRO A 274 11.37 4.27 -8.22
N ASP A 275 11.19 3.68 -9.42
CA ASP A 275 9.99 2.90 -9.77
C ASP A 275 9.80 1.64 -8.91
N THR A 276 10.88 1.12 -8.30
CA THR A 276 10.83 0.01 -7.34
C THR A 276 9.97 0.32 -6.11
N ARG A 277 9.76 1.60 -5.80
CA ARG A 277 8.91 2.08 -4.69
C ARG A 277 7.53 2.47 -5.18
N ALA A 278 6.88 1.55 -5.90
CA ALA A 278 5.56 1.76 -6.49
C ALA A 278 4.50 2.24 -5.48
N GLY A 279 4.54 1.78 -4.22
CA GLY A 279 3.59 2.23 -3.19
C GLY A 279 3.67 3.73 -2.88
N ILE A 280 4.89 4.29 -2.77
CA ILE A 280 5.08 5.73 -2.51
C ILE A 280 4.69 6.54 -3.75
N LYS A 281 5.10 6.09 -4.94
CA LYS A 281 4.72 6.76 -6.20
C LYS A 281 3.20 6.81 -6.39
N GLU A 282 2.49 5.75 -6.05
CA GLU A 282 1.03 5.71 -6.15
C GLU A 282 0.38 6.79 -5.28
N VAL A 283 0.83 6.96 -4.03
CA VAL A 283 0.34 8.02 -3.13
C VAL A 283 0.65 9.41 -3.70
N LEU A 284 1.88 9.64 -4.18
CA LEU A 284 2.26 10.93 -4.79
C LEU A 284 1.44 11.26 -6.05
N TRP A 285 1.22 10.29 -6.94
CA TRP A 285 0.36 10.46 -8.11
C TRP A 285 -1.09 10.72 -7.73
N LYS A 286 -1.60 10.04 -6.70
CA LYS A 286 -2.95 10.27 -6.19
C LYS A 286 -3.10 11.69 -5.64
N ASN A 287 -2.19 12.13 -4.77
CA ASN A 287 -2.23 13.47 -4.20
C ASN A 287 -2.08 14.55 -5.27
N LEU A 288 -1.21 14.35 -6.27
CA LEU A 288 -1.09 15.24 -7.43
C LEU A 288 -2.39 15.27 -8.25
N GLY A 289 -3.04 14.11 -8.44
CA GLY A 289 -4.35 14.02 -9.07
C GLY A 289 -5.44 14.78 -8.32
N ASP A 290 -5.45 14.70 -6.98
CA ASP A 290 -6.37 15.45 -6.13
C ASP A 290 -6.08 16.96 -6.14
N LEU A 291 -4.80 17.37 -6.17
CA LEU A 291 -4.39 18.76 -6.36
C LEU A 291 -4.93 19.31 -7.69
N TYR A 292 -4.78 18.56 -8.78
CA TYR A 292 -5.35 18.94 -10.08
C TYR A 292 -6.87 19.04 -10.04
N ARG A 293 -7.54 18.11 -9.36
CA ARG A 293 -9.00 18.01 -9.34
C ARG A 293 -9.65 19.11 -8.50
N PHE A 294 -9.10 19.41 -7.33
CA PHE A 294 -9.74 20.29 -6.34
C PHE A 294 -9.18 21.71 -6.30
N ARG A 295 -7.89 21.92 -6.60
CA ARG A 295 -7.23 23.23 -6.49
C ARG A 295 -6.98 23.85 -7.85
N LEU A 296 -6.19 23.17 -8.70
CA LEU A 296 -5.83 23.69 -10.02
C LEU A 296 -6.97 23.59 -11.04
N ARG A 297 -7.99 22.76 -10.77
CA ARG A 297 -9.13 22.48 -11.65
C ARG A 297 -8.72 22.06 -13.07
N SER A 298 -7.55 21.41 -13.20
CA SER A 298 -7.05 20.86 -14.46
C SER A 298 -7.63 19.47 -14.68
N LEU A 299 -8.66 19.37 -15.52
CA LEU A 299 -9.29 18.09 -15.85
C LEU A 299 -8.31 17.12 -16.50
N GLU A 300 -7.48 17.63 -17.42
CA GLU A 300 -6.50 16.84 -18.15
C GLU A 300 -5.39 16.32 -17.22
N GLY A 301 -4.82 17.19 -16.37
CA GLY A 301 -3.81 16.81 -15.38
C GLY A 301 -4.35 15.76 -14.40
N ALA A 302 -5.55 15.96 -13.88
CA ALA A 302 -6.21 15.00 -12.99
C ALA A 302 -6.43 13.65 -13.69
N THR A 303 -6.92 13.66 -14.93
CA THR A 303 -7.15 12.44 -15.71
C THR A 303 -5.84 11.68 -15.91
N GLN A 304 -4.75 12.36 -16.27
CA GLN A 304 -3.47 11.72 -16.50
C GLN A 304 -2.86 11.14 -15.22
N ALA A 305 -2.95 11.85 -14.10
CA ALA A 305 -2.49 11.34 -12.80
C ALA A 305 -3.28 10.08 -12.40
N TYR A 306 -4.62 10.11 -12.48
CA TYR A 306 -5.45 8.96 -12.13
C TYR A 306 -5.34 7.78 -13.11
N ARG A 307 -4.99 8.00 -14.39
CA ARG A 307 -4.62 6.90 -15.30
C ARG A 307 -3.42 6.12 -14.79
N VAL A 308 -2.41 6.81 -14.27
CA VAL A 308 -1.23 6.16 -13.68
C VAL A 308 -1.62 5.41 -12.40
N VAL A 309 -2.39 6.04 -11.50
CA VAL A 309 -2.87 5.41 -10.26
C VAL A 309 -3.64 4.12 -10.55
N VAL A 310 -4.61 4.15 -11.46
CA VAL A 310 -5.40 2.97 -11.85
C VAL A 310 -4.54 1.93 -12.57
N LYS A 311 -3.56 2.33 -13.39
CA LYS A 311 -2.63 1.38 -14.02
C LYS A 311 -1.79 0.64 -12.98
N MET A 312 -1.36 1.31 -11.91
CA MET A 312 -0.58 0.71 -10.83
C MET A 312 -1.42 -0.22 -9.94
N LYS A 313 -2.64 0.20 -9.59
CA LYS A 313 -3.58 -0.57 -8.76
C LYS A 313 -4.95 -0.61 -9.42
N PRO A 314 -5.18 -1.59 -10.31
CA PRO A 314 -6.34 -1.59 -11.19
C PRO A 314 -7.57 -2.23 -10.52
N ASP A 315 -7.41 -2.76 -9.30
CA ASP A 315 -8.41 -3.43 -8.48
C ASP A 315 -9.01 -2.54 -7.39
N VAL A 316 -8.52 -1.30 -7.21
CA VAL A 316 -9.05 -0.34 -6.23
C VAL A 316 -10.25 0.41 -6.81
N PRO A 317 -11.49 0.13 -6.37
CA PRO A 317 -12.69 0.66 -7.04
C PRO A 317 -12.79 2.18 -6.98
N ASP A 318 -12.42 2.80 -5.85
CA ASP A 318 -12.52 4.25 -5.68
C ASP A 318 -11.60 5.02 -6.66
N ASN A 319 -10.42 4.48 -6.97
CA ASN A 319 -9.51 5.08 -7.96
C ASN A 319 -10.08 4.97 -9.38
N VAL A 320 -10.69 3.82 -9.70
CA VAL A 320 -11.37 3.60 -10.99
C VAL A 320 -12.59 4.51 -11.13
N GLU A 321 -13.34 4.71 -10.05
CA GLU A 321 -14.50 5.61 -9.99
C GLU A 321 -14.10 7.05 -10.29
N VAL A 322 -13.05 7.57 -9.63
CA VAL A 322 -12.55 8.92 -9.91
C VAL A 322 -12.08 9.06 -11.36
N LEU A 323 -11.33 8.08 -11.87
CA LEU A 323 -10.89 8.10 -13.26
C LEU A 323 -12.08 8.09 -14.25
N ALA A 324 -13.07 7.23 -14.02
CA ALA A 324 -14.26 7.14 -14.87
C ALA A 324 -15.01 8.48 -14.91
N ASP A 325 -15.20 9.11 -13.75
CA ASP A 325 -15.86 10.42 -13.64
C ASP A 325 -15.08 11.53 -14.35
N LEU A 326 -13.75 11.51 -14.29
CA LEU A 326 -12.90 12.48 -14.99
C LEU A 326 -12.98 12.28 -16.51
N LEU A 327 -12.89 11.03 -16.98
CA LEU A 327 -13.01 10.68 -18.39
C LEU A 327 -14.40 11.01 -18.96
N ALA A 328 -15.46 10.83 -18.16
CA ALA A 328 -16.84 11.11 -18.57
C ALA A 328 -17.15 12.61 -18.77
N ARG A 329 -16.30 13.50 -18.23
CA ARG A 329 -16.42 14.96 -18.42
C ARG A 329 -15.86 15.44 -19.75
N ASN A 330 -14.99 14.66 -20.39
CA ASN A 330 -14.41 15.00 -21.69
C ASN A 330 -15.03 14.11 -22.80
N PRO A 331 -15.72 14.70 -23.79
CA PRO A 331 -16.32 13.95 -24.90
C PRO A 331 -15.34 13.05 -25.66
N GLN A 332 -14.06 13.44 -25.76
CA GLN A 332 -13.05 12.66 -26.48
C GLN A 332 -12.68 11.35 -25.77
N THR A 333 -12.86 11.28 -24.45
CA THR A 333 -12.52 10.10 -23.64
C THR A 333 -13.73 9.26 -23.25
N THR A 334 -14.86 9.44 -23.93
CA THR A 334 -16.14 8.77 -23.61
C THR A 334 -16.05 7.24 -23.72
N ASP A 335 -15.27 6.70 -24.66
CA ASP A 335 -15.03 5.24 -24.76
C ASP A 335 -14.26 4.71 -23.56
N GLU A 336 -13.16 5.39 -23.18
CA GLU A 336 -12.38 5.03 -21.99
C GLU A 336 -13.24 5.12 -20.71
N ALA A 337 -14.10 6.13 -20.60
CA ALA A 337 -15.04 6.27 -19.49
C ALA A 337 -16.00 5.08 -19.41
N ALA A 338 -16.56 4.65 -20.53
CA ALA A 338 -17.44 3.49 -20.58
C ALA A 338 -16.71 2.22 -20.14
N THR A 339 -15.47 1.99 -20.60
CA THR A 339 -14.64 0.87 -20.14
C THR A 339 -14.36 0.94 -18.64
N ALA A 340 -14.08 2.13 -18.11
CA ALA A 340 -13.83 2.32 -16.68
C ALA A 340 -15.09 2.03 -15.82
N TYR A 341 -16.26 2.51 -16.23
CA TYR A 341 -17.53 2.19 -15.55
C TYR A 341 -17.88 0.69 -15.66
N GLN A 342 -17.64 0.07 -16.81
CA GLN A 342 -17.81 -1.39 -16.98
C GLN A 342 -16.92 -2.19 -16.03
N ARG A 343 -15.66 -1.77 -15.87
CA ARG A 343 -14.76 -2.34 -14.87
C ARG A 343 -15.28 -2.13 -13.45
N LEU A 344 -15.82 -0.95 -13.15
CA LEU A 344 -16.38 -0.63 -11.83
C LEU A 344 -17.59 -1.52 -11.48
N LEU A 345 -18.43 -1.89 -12.47
CA LEU A 345 -19.52 -2.86 -12.28
C LEU A 345 -19.00 -4.23 -11.83
N ALA A 346 -17.86 -4.67 -12.37
CA ALA A 346 -17.24 -5.93 -11.97
C ALA A 346 -16.65 -5.88 -10.55
N LEU A 347 -15.97 -4.77 -10.22
CA LEU A 347 -15.27 -4.56 -8.94
C LEU A 347 -16.19 -4.19 -7.77
N SER A 348 -17.28 -3.48 -8.02
CA SER A 348 -18.19 -2.97 -6.99
C SER A 348 -19.66 -3.15 -7.36
N PRO A 349 -20.20 -4.38 -7.30
CA PRO A 349 -21.59 -4.68 -7.63
C PRO A 349 -22.63 -3.92 -6.78
N GLN A 350 -22.22 -3.47 -5.59
CA GLN A 350 -23.07 -2.69 -4.69
C GLN A 350 -23.27 -1.25 -5.21
N LYS A 351 -22.24 -0.64 -5.79
CA LYS A 351 -22.28 0.71 -6.39
C LYS A 351 -22.69 0.70 -7.88
N ALA A 352 -23.29 -0.40 -8.35
CA ALA A 352 -23.54 -0.60 -9.77
C ALA A 352 -24.52 0.41 -10.39
N GLY A 353 -25.52 0.88 -9.64
CA GLY A 353 -26.53 1.82 -10.15
C GLY A 353 -25.94 3.08 -10.76
N ARG A 354 -25.03 3.75 -10.04
CA ARG A 354 -24.34 4.95 -10.55
C ARG A 354 -23.60 4.68 -11.86
N SER A 355 -22.89 3.56 -11.93
CA SER A 355 -22.16 3.16 -13.15
C SER A 355 -23.12 2.88 -14.31
N LEU A 356 -24.26 2.24 -14.03
CA LEU A 356 -25.30 1.96 -15.04
C LEU A 356 -25.96 3.24 -15.57
N HIS A 357 -26.23 4.23 -14.71
CA HIS A 357 -26.76 5.53 -15.16
C HIS A 357 -25.79 6.23 -16.13
N GLU A 358 -24.50 6.27 -15.81
CA GLU A 358 -23.49 6.88 -16.69
C GLU A 358 -23.29 6.08 -17.98
N LEU A 359 -23.26 4.76 -17.91
CA LEU A 359 -23.18 3.89 -19.08
C LEU A 359 -24.41 4.03 -19.98
N LEU A 360 -25.61 4.20 -19.40
CA LEU A 360 -26.83 4.49 -20.13
C LEU A 360 -26.76 5.84 -20.84
N ARG A 361 -26.32 6.89 -20.13
CA ARG A 361 -26.12 8.22 -20.71
C ARG A 361 -25.15 8.20 -21.89
N ILE A 362 -24.01 7.52 -21.72
CA ILE A 362 -23.02 7.33 -22.78
C ILE A 362 -23.61 6.56 -23.97
N ALA A 363 -24.35 5.47 -23.71
CA ALA A 363 -24.96 4.65 -24.75
C ALA A 363 -26.01 5.43 -25.56
N LEU A 364 -26.81 6.27 -24.90
CA LEU A 364 -27.79 7.15 -25.56
C LEU A 364 -27.10 8.20 -26.42
N ALA A 365 -26.06 8.85 -25.90
CA ALA A 365 -25.27 9.84 -26.66
C ALA A 365 -24.62 9.23 -27.92
N LYS A 366 -24.12 8.00 -27.80
CA LYS A 366 -23.52 7.23 -28.92
C LYS A 366 -24.53 6.53 -29.81
N LYS A 367 -25.83 6.61 -29.50
CA LYS A 367 -26.91 5.91 -30.20
C LYS A 367 -26.71 4.38 -30.26
N THR A 368 -26.03 3.80 -29.28
CA THR A 368 -25.91 2.34 -29.14
C THR A 368 -27.15 1.79 -28.43
N LEU A 369 -28.23 1.61 -29.20
CA LEU A 369 -29.58 1.35 -28.68
C LEU A 369 -29.68 0.09 -27.83
N ASP A 370 -29.03 -1.01 -28.24
CA ASP A 370 -29.06 -2.27 -27.48
C ASP A 370 -28.42 -2.11 -26.10
N ARG A 371 -27.27 -1.42 -26.01
CA ARG A 371 -26.62 -1.11 -24.73
C ARG A 371 -27.51 -0.26 -23.84
N ALA A 372 -28.09 0.81 -24.38
CA ALA A 372 -29.00 1.67 -23.62
C ALA A 372 -30.21 0.88 -23.08
N PHE A 373 -30.82 0.05 -23.92
CA PHE A 373 -31.93 -0.80 -23.52
C PHE A 373 -31.55 -1.78 -22.39
N VAL A 374 -30.40 -2.45 -22.49
CA VAL A 374 -29.93 -3.41 -21.50
C VAL A 374 -29.56 -2.73 -20.17
N TYR A 375 -28.90 -1.58 -20.18
CA TYR A 375 -28.58 -0.84 -18.95
C TYR A 375 -29.86 -0.35 -18.23
N ALA A 376 -30.85 0.15 -18.98
CA ALA A 376 -32.15 0.54 -18.42
C ALA A 376 -32.90 -0.65 -17.79
N GLN A 377 -32.88 -1.81 -18.44
CA GLN A 377 -33.43 -3.05 -17.86
C GLN A 377 -32.71 -3.44 -16.55
N ALA A 378 -31.37 -3.36 -16.54
CA ALA A 378 -30.58 -3.69 -15.36
C ALA A 378 -30.92 -2.76 -14.19
N LEU A 379 -31.06 -1.45 -14.44
CA LEU A 379 -31.51 -0.48 -13.44
C LEU A 379 -32.92 -0.78 -12.92
N LYS A 380 -33.85 -1.19 -13.80
CA LYS A 380 -35.22 -1.55 -13.41
C LYS A 380 -35.24 -2.76 -12.48
N VAL A 381 -34.51 -3.83 -12.81
CA VAL A 381 -34.44 -5.05 -11.98
C VAL A 381 -33.83 -4.77 -10.61
N ARG A 382 -32.95 -3.77 -10.52
CA ARG A 382 -32.38 -3.29 -9.25
C ARG A 382 -33.29 -2.34 -8.46
N GLY A 383 -34.37 -1.85 -9.07
CA GLY A 383 -35.25 -0.85 -8.46
C GLY A 383 -34.66 0.57 -8.44
N GLU A 384 -33.64 0.84 -9.27
CA GLU A 384 -32.89 2.10 -9.32
C GLU A 384 -33.18 2.92 -10.60
N ALA A 385 -34.06 2.44 -11.48
CA ALA A 385 -34.40 3.14 -12.72
C ALA A 385 -35.22 4.42 -12.51
N GLN A 386 -34.86 5.48 -13.23
CA GLN A 386 -35.61 6.74 -13.29
C GLN A 386 -36.77 6.66 -14.31
N PRO A 387 -37.81 7.51 -14.20
CA PRO A 387 -38.94 7.50 -15.14
C PRO A 387 -38.54 7.62 -16.62
N SER A 388 -37.59 8.52 -16.93
CA SER A 388 -37.06 8.71 -18.29
C SER A 388 -36.33 7.46 -18.82
N GLU A 389 -35.68 6.70 -17.94
CA GLU A 389 -34.96 5.47 -18.31
C GLU A 389 -35.94 4.31 -18.56
N LEU A 390 -37.09 4.31 -17.87
CA LEU A 390 -38.19 3.38 -18.14
C LEU A 390 -38.83 3.67 -19.51
N GLU A 391 -38.95 4.94 -19.90
CA GLU A 391 -39.41 5.33 -21.24
C GLU A 391 -38.45 4.85 -22.33
N VAL A 392 -37.13 5.00 -22.12
CA VAL A 392 -36.09 4.44 -23.00
C VAL A 392 -36.28 2.93 -23.19
N MET A 393 -36.50 2.21 -22.09
CA MET A 393 -36.75 0.77 -22.14
C MET A 393 -38.02 0.43 -22.94
N GLN A 394 -39.13 1.16 -22.74
CA GLN A 394 -40.36 0.95 -23.49
C GLN A 394 -40.22 1.26 -24.98
N LEU A 395 -39.50 2.33 -25.32
CA LEU A 395 -39.29 2.78 -26.69
C LEU A 395 -38.46 1.76 -27.48
N TYR A 396 -37.32 1.36 -26.93
CA TYR A 396 -36.38 0.45 -27.60
C TYR A 396 -36.82 -1.02 -27.51
N GLY A 397 -37.57 -1.41 -26.48
CA GLY A 397 -38.11 -2.77 -26.38
C GLY A 397 -38.99 -3.17 -27.57
N LYS A 398 -39.68 -2.22 -28.22
CA LYS A 398 -40.47 -2.47 -29.44
C LYS A 398 -39.61 -2.84 -30.66
N GLN A 399 -38.32 -2.52 -30.62
CA GLN A 399 -37.35 -2.77 -31.69
C GLN A 399 -36.57 -4.07 -31.49
N LEU A 400 -36.82 -4.81 -30.40
CA LEU A 400 -36.22 -6.12 -30.19
C LEU A 400 -36.58 -7.07 -31.33
N PRO A 401 -35.61 -7.86 -31.83
CA PRO A 401 -35.90 -8.89 -32.81
C PRO A 401 -37.01 -9.83 -32.35
N GLY A 402 -37.88 -10.22 -33.29
CA GLY A 402 -39.00 -11.12 -33.00
C GLY A 402 -38.56 -12.53 -32.58
N GLN A 403 -37.37 -12.96 -33.00
CA GLN A 403 -36.74 -14.23 -32.62
C GLN A 403 -35.23 -14.17 -32.92
N PRO A 404 -34.41 -15.01 -32.28
CA PRO A 404 -33.00 -15.15 -32.64
C PRO A 404 -32.84 -15.57 -34.11
N LYS A 405 -31.84 -15.02 -34.80
CA LYS A 405 -31.66 -15.18 -36.26
C LYS A 405 -30.56 -16.17 -36.63
N ARG A 406 -29.63 -16.45 -35.71
CA ARG A 406 -28.42 -17.25 -35.97
C ARG A 406 -28.17 -18.25 -34.85
N ALA A 407 -27.46 -19.31 -35.19
CA ALA A 407 -27.10 -20.37 -34.26
C ALA A 407 -25.81 -20.05 -33.48
N MET A 408 -25.77 -20.55 -32.24
CA MET A 408 -24.59 -20.62 -31.39
C MET A 408 -23.54 -21.54 -32.02
N THR A 409 -22.27 -21.23 -31.81
CA THR A 409 -21.15 -22.13 -32.14
C THR A 409 -20.46 -22.55 -30.86
N ASP A 410 -19.73 -23.68 -30.88
CA ASP A 410 -18.96 -24.11 -29.71
C ASP A 410 -17.92 -23.08 -29.27
N LYS A 411 -17.31 -22.36 -30.22
CA LYS A 411 -16.37 -21.27 -29.92
C LYS A 411 -17.05 -20.11 -29.17
N LEU A 412 -18.27 -19.72 -29.57
CA LEU A 412 -19.03 -18.68 -28.87
C LEU A 412 -19.49 -19.17 -27.50
N TRP A 413 -19.91 -20.43 -27.41
CA TRP A 413 -20.29 -21.06 -26.15
C TRP A 413 -19.15 -21.04 -25.15
N ASP A 414 -18.00 -21.60 -25.51
CA ASP A 414 -16.86 -21.78 -24.61
C ASP A 414 -16.23 -20.45 -24.20
N ASN A 415 -16.16 -19.47 -25.11
CA ASN A 415 -15.47 -18.22 -24.84
C ASN A 415 -16.35 -17.18 -24.15
N LEU A 416 -17.62 -17.05 -24.56
CA LEU A 416 -18.46 -15.92 -24.15
C LEU A 416 -19.63 -16.33 -23.24
N LEU A 417 -20.27 -17.47 -23.50
CA LEU A 417 -21.48 -17.87 -22.75
C LEU A 417 -21.12 -18.61 -21.45
N LEU A 418 -20.21 -19.57 -21.53
CA LEU A 418 -19.82 -20.44 -20.43
C LEU A 418 -19.28 -19.62 -19.25
N HIS A 419 -19.94 -19.75 -18.09
CA HIS A 419 -19.55 -19.04 -16.89
C HIS A 419 -18.10 -19.37 -16.49
N PRO A 420 -17.27 -18.38 -16.08
CA PRO A 420 -15.88 -18.63 -15.72
C PRO A 420 -15.69 -19.73 -14.66
N SER A 421 -16.58 -19.83 -13.67
CA SER A 421 -16.51 -20.89 -12.65
C SER A 421 -16.83 -22.30 -13.18
N ALA A 422 -17.44 -22.42 -14.37
CA ALA A 422 -17.62 -23.70 -15.05
C ALA A 422 -16.37 -24.14 -15.83
N LYS A 423 -15.41 -23.24 -16.07
CA LYS A 423 -14.15 -23.53 -16.75
C LYS A 423 -13.13 -24.16 -15.80
N THR A 424 -13.41 -25.38 -15.37
CA THR A 424 -12.59 -26.13 -14.41
C THR A 424 -12.15 -27.48 -14.99
N PRO A 425 -11.09 -28.11 -14.44
CA PRO A 425 -10.74 -29.47 -14.84
C PRO A 425 -11.87 -30.50 -14.58
N VAL A 426 -12.77 -30.22 -13.62
CA VAL A 426 -13.99 -31.02 -13.37
C VAL A 426 -14.88 -31.06 -14.61
N ALA A 427 -14.98 -29.96 -15.37
CA ALA A 427 -15.74 -29.90 -16.61
C ALA A 427 -15.17 -30.87 -17.67
N ALA A 428 -13.85 -30.92 -17.80
CA ALA A 428 -13.18 -31.84 -18.72
C ALA A 428 -13.39 -33.30 -18.32
N ILE A 429 -13.25 -33.62 -17.03
CA ILE A 429 -13.55 -34.95 -16.48
C ILE A 429 -15.00 -35.34 -16.78
N SER A 430 -15.95 -34.45 -16.50
CA SER A 430 -17.38 -34.69 -16.75
C SER A 430 -17.66 -34.99 -18.22
N ALA A 431 -17.08 -34.20 -19.14
CA ALA A 431 -17.24 -34.41 -20.57
C ALA A 431 -16.63 -35.73 -21.05
N VAL A 432 -15.45 -36.12 -20.52
CA VAL A 432 -14.82 -37.42 -20.83
C VAL A 432 -15.66 -38.58 -20.31
N LEU A 433 -16.14 -38.49 -19.06
CA LEU A 433 -17.03 -39.49 -18.46
C LEU A 433 -18.31 -39.66 -19.27
N TRP A 434 -18.94 -38.57 -19.72
CA TRP A 434 -20.13 -38.70 -20.56
C TRP A 434 -19.82 -39.36 -21.90
N ARG A 435 -18.80 -38.87 -22.63
CA ARG A 435 -18.48 -39.37 -23.98
C ARG A 435 -17.98 -40.82 -23.99
N SER A 436 -17.26 -41.23 -22.94
CA SER A 436 -16.56 -42.52 -22.91
C SER A 436 -17.25 -43.55 -22.01
N ALA A 437 -18.01 -43.10 -21.02
CA ALA A 437 -18.70 -43.94 -20.04
C ALA A 437 -20.21 -43.71 -19.96
N GLY A 438 -20.78 -42.90 -20.85
CA GLY A 438 -22.23 -42.65 -20.90
C GLY A 438 -23.06 -43.93 -20.95
N SER A 439 -22.66 -44.92 -21.74
CA SER A 439 -23.36 -46.21 -21.87
C SER A 439 -23.43 -47.06 -20.59
N VAL A 440 -22.48 -46.88 -19.67
CA VAL A 440 -22.43 -47.61 -18.38
C VAL A 440 -22.88 -46.76 -17.19
N LEU A 441 -22.86 -45.44 -17.32
CA LEU A 441 -23.32 -44.49 -16.29
C LEU A 441 -24.80 -44.12 -16.44
N ALA A 442 -25.33 -44.13 -17.67
CA ALA A 442 -26.73 -43.91 -17.95
C ALA A 442 -27.60 -45.09 -17.50
N TYR A 443 -28.85 -44.78 -17.19
CA TYR A 443 -29.87 -45.79 -16.96
C TYR A 443 -30.40 -46.31 -18.29
N GLN A 444 -31.08 -47.45 -18.24
CA GLN A 444 -31.77 -48.01 -19.39
C GLN A 444 -33.18 -47.41 -19.49
N PRO A 445 -33.77 -47.30 -20.70
CA PRO A 445 -35.14 -46.78 -20.87
C PRO A 445 -36.18 -47.45 -19.97
N LYS A 446 -36.05 -48.77 -19.72
CA LYS A 446 -36.90 -49.55 -18.82
C LYS A 446 -36.87 -49.06 -17.36
N ASP A 447 -35.75 -48.50 -16.91
CA ASP A 447 -35.58 -48.02 -15.52
C ASP A 447 -36.45 -46.76 -15.27
N TYR A 448 -36.84 -46.06 -16.36
CA TYR A 448 -37.79 -44.95 -16.35
C TYR A 448 -39.21 -45.36 -16.80
N GLY A 449 -39.43 -46.63 -17.15
CA GLY A 449 -40.71 -47.12 -17.67
C GLY A 449 -41.00 -46.73 -19.13
N LEU A 450 -39.97 -46.41 -19.92
CA LEU A 450 -40.10 -45.97 -21.32
C LEU A 450 -40.26 -47.13 -22.34
N ASP A 451 -40.46 -48.36 -21.87
CA ASP A 451 -40.55 -49.54 -22.73
C ASP A 451 -41.80 -49.53 -23.62
N LYS A 452 -41.64 -49.95 -24.89
CA LYS A 452 -42.71 -49.99 -25.92
C LYS A 452 -43.85 -51.00 -25.68
N LYS A 453 -44.04 -51.50 -24.45
CA LYS A 453 -45.14 -52.44 -24.15
C LYS A 453 -46.49 -51.70 -24.21
N ARG A 454 -47.54 -52.38 -24.69
CA ARG A 454 -48.92 -51.87 -24.59
C ARG A 454 -49.21 -51.50 -23.13
N GLY A 455 -49.52 -50.23 -22.86
CA GLY A 455 -49.85 -49.72 -21.52
C GLY A 455 -48.77 -48.88 -20.84
N SER A 456 -47.69 -48.45 -21.51
CA SER A 456 -46.80 -47.41 -20.94
C SER A 456 -47.53 -46.07 -20.88
N ASP A 457 -47.42 -45.37 -19.74
CA ASP A 457 -47.91 -44.00 -19.59
C ASP A 457 -47.12 -42.99 -20.44
N TRP A 458 -45.97 -43.39 -20.98
CA TRP A 458 -45.08 -42.53 -21.76
C TRP A 458 -45.32 -42.64 -23.26
N GLU A 459 -45.42 -41.48 -23.91
CA GLU A 459 -45.48 -41.35 -25.36
C GLU A 459 -44.23 -40.64 -25.87
N ARG A 460 -43.57 -41.22 -26.88
CA ARG A 460 -42.48 -40.52 -27.60
C ARG A 460 -43.10 -39.47 -28.50
N VAL A 461 -42.71 -38.21 -28.31
CA VAL A 461 -43.15 -37.09 -29.16
C VAL A 461 -42.35 -37.12 -30.45
N ASP A 462 -43.05 -37.26 -31.58
CA ASP A 462 -42.44 -37.13 -32.89
C ASP A 462 -42.12 -35.66 -33.15
N LEU A 463 -40.84 -35.31 -32.99
CA LEU A 463 -40.37 -33.96 -33.25
C LEU A 463 -40.51 -33.61 -34.72
N ASP A 464 -40.58 -34.55 -35.66
CA ASP A 464 -40.63 -34.28 -37.10
C ASP A 464 -42.01 -34.47 -37.74
N ALA A 465 -43.05 -34.58 -36.90
CA ALA A 465 -44.43 -34.67 -37.35
C ALA A 465 -44.85 -33.47 -38.25
N PRO A 466 -45.72 -33.66 -39.25
CA PRO A 466 -46.17 -32.61 -40.18
C PRO A 466 -46.95 -31.48 -39.49
N VAL A 467 -47.74 -31.82 -38.47
CA VAL A 467 -48.49 -30.87 -37.64
C VAL A 467 -47.89 -30.89 -36.25
N GLN A 468 -47.26 -29.78 -35.86
CA GLN A 468 -46.54 -29.68 -34.59
C GLN A 468 -47.28 -28.76 -33.63
N SER A 469 -47.24 -29.10 -32.34
CA SER A 469 -47.75 -28.20 -31.31
C SER A 469 -46.90 -26.92 -31.25
N TYR A 470 -47.50 -25.84 -30.74
CA TYR A 470 -46.78 -24.58 -30.54
C TYR A 470 -45.50 -24.77 -29.71
N PHE A 471 -45.57 -25.57 -28.65
CA PHE A 471 -44.43 -25.94 -27.83
C PHE A 471 -43.30 -26.60 -28.63
N VAL A 472 -43.62 -27.60 -29.47
CA VAL A 472 -42.61 -28.32 -30.27
C VAL A 472 -41.92 -27.37 -31.27
N ASN A 473 -42.68 -26.44 -31.87
CA ASN A 473 -42.11 -25.40 -32.74
C ASN A 473 -41.11 -24.52 -31.99
N GLN A 474 -41.47 -24.05 -30.78
CA GLN A 474 -40.55 -23.25 -29.96
C GLN A 474 -39.33 -24.07 -29.50
N LEU A 475 -39.52 -25.34 -29.16
CA LEU A 475 -38.44 -26.26 -28.79
C LEU A 475 -37.42 -26.44 -29.91
N LYS A 476 -37.90 -26.64 -31.16
CA LYS A 476 -37.03 -26.72 -32.35
C LYS A 476 -36.26 -25.44 -32.61
N LEU A 477 -36.92 -24.29 -32.46
CA LEU A 477 -36.28 -22.99 -32.63
C LEU A 477 -35.13 -22.85 -31.63
N VAL A 478 -35.38 -23.07 -30.33
CA VAL A 478 -34.35 -22.93 -29.31
C VAL A 478 -33.22 -23.96 -29.52
N ARG A 479 -33.54 -25.19 -29.92
CA ARG A 479 -32.54 -26.20 -30.30
C ARG A 479 -31.64 -25.71 -31.43
N GLY A 480 -32.22 -25.12 -32.47
CA GLY A 480 -31.47 -24.57 -33.60
C GLY A 480 -30.56 -23.41 -33.17
N VAL A 481 -31.04 -22.54 -32.28
CA VAL A 481 -30.27 -21.40 -31.78
C VAL A 481 -29.15 -21.83 -30.84
N LEU A 482 -29.38 -22.76 -29.90
CA LEU A 482 -28.34 -23.22 -28.97
C LEU A 482 -27.42 -24.30 -29.54
N ALA A 483 -27.74 -24.84 -30.72
CA ALA A 483 -26.99 -25.89 -31.41
C ALA A 483 -26.70 -27.12 -30.52
N THR A 484 -27.70 -27.59 -29.78
CA THR A 484 -27.55 -28.66 -28.76
C THR A 484 -27.63 -30.09 -29.32
N GLY A 485 -27.58 -30.26 -30.64
CA GLY A 485 -27.67 -31.57 -31.30
C GLY A 485 -29.07 -32.19 -31.26
N GLY A 486 -29.15 -33.47 -31.65
CA GLY A 486 -30.40 -34.26 -31.61
C GLY A 486 -30.70 -34.78 -30.20
N PHE A 487 -31.98 -34.87 -29.88
CA PHE A 487 -32.46 -35.46 -28.62
C PHE A 487 -33.86 -36.05 -28.82
N GLU A 488 -34.26 -36.95 -27.92
CA GLU A 488 -35.61 -37.51 -27.87
C GLU A 488 -36.48 -36.75 -26.85
N LEU A 489 -37.79 -36.68 -27.09
CA LEU A 489 -38.76 -36.08 -26.17
C LEU A 489 -39.82 -37.10 -25.83
N TYR A 490 -40.07 -37.30 -24.54
CA TYR A 490 -41.12 -38.17 -24.02
C TYR A 490 -42.14 -37.38 -23.18
N ALA A 491 -43.42 -37.71 -23.35
CA ALA A 491 -44.54 -37.10 -22.65
C ALA A 491 -45.30 -38.14 -21.83
N LYS A 492 -45.37 -37.95 -20.51
CA LYS A 492 -46.06 -38.86 -19.58
C LYS A 492 -47.52 -38.47 -19.40
N THR A 493 -48.41 -39.43 -19.59
CA THR A 493 -49.86 -39.29 -19.39
C THR A 493 -50.18 -39.07 -17.91
N ASN A 494 -51.17 -38.24 -17.60
CA ASN A 494 -51.60 -37.91 -16.23
C ASN A 494 -50.49 -37.39 -15.28
N SER A 495 -49.42 -36.83 -15.84
CA SER A 495 -48.36 -36.19 -15.06
C SER A 495 -48.26 -34.71 -15.40
N ALA A 496 -47.95 -33.89 -14.39
CA ALA A 496 -47.66 -32.46 -14.52
C ALA A 496 -46.15 -32.17 -14.32
N GLU A 497 -45.30 -33.20 -14.40
CA GLU A 497 -43.84 -33.06 -14.28
C GLU A 497 -43.29 -32.00 -15.25
N PRO A 498 -42.36 -31.15 -14.80
CA PRO A 498 -41.76 -30.14 -15.65
C PRO A 498 -40.85 -30.78 -16.71
N LEU A 499 -40.55 -30.02 -17.77
CA LEU A 499 -39.54 -30.42 -18.75
C LEU A 499 -38.19 -30.60 -18.07
N SER A 500 -37.61 -31.80 -18.17
CA SER A 500 -36.35 -32.14 -17.53
C SER A 500 -35.55 -33.16 -18.35
N PRO A 501 -34.21 -33.16 -18.24
CA PRO A 501 -33.37 -34.18 -18.87
C PRO A 501 -33.41 -35.50 -18.10
N LEU A 502 -33.37 -36.61 -18.84
CA LEU A 502 -33.20 -37.95 -18.26
C LEU A 502 -31.76 -38.44 -18.45
N CYS A 503 -31.28 -39.26 -17.50
CA CYS A 503 -29.95 -39.87 -17.59
C CYS A 503 -30.01 -41.12 -18.47
N LEU A 504 -30.16 -40.92 -19.77
CA LEU A 504 -30.17 -41.96 -20.82
C LEU A 504 -29.03 -41.73 -21.80
N GLU A 505 -28.49 -42.80 -22.39
CA GLU A 505 -27.36 -42.71 -23.33
C GLU A 505 -27.66 -41.79 -24.52
N GLN A 506 -28.87 -41.89 -25.07
CA GLN A 506 -29.39 -40.92 -26.02
C GLN A 506 -29.89 -39.67 -25.25
N PRO A 507 -29.42 -38.46 -25.57
CA PRO A 507 -29.93 -37.24 -24.96
C PRO A 507 -31.46 -37.21 -25.03
N THR A 508 -32.11 -37.19 -23.87
CA THR A 508 -33.57 -37.33 -23.77
C THR A 508 -34.12 -36.30 -22.82
N LEU A 509 -35.17 -35.61 -23.25
CA LEU A 509 -36.02 -34.78 -22.41
C LEU A 509 -37.33 -35.51 -22.12
N ALA A 510 -37.87 -35.27 -20.93
CA ALA A 510 -39.15 -35.79 -20.50
C ALA A 510 -39.99 -34.69 -19.86
N MET A 511 -41.31 -34.78 -20.02
CA MET A 511 -42.27 -33.91 -19.35
C MET A 511 -43.61 -34.60 -19.16
N GLY A 512 -44.46 -34.05 -18.28
CA GLY A 512 -45.85 -34.47 -18.18
C GLY A 512 -46.74 -33.87 -19.27
N LYS A 513 -47.73 -34.62 -19.76
CA LYS A 513 -48.76 -34.10 -20.70
C LYS A 513 -49.67 -33.04 -20.08
N ALA A 514 -49.79 -33.00 -18.75
CA ALA A 514 -50.49 -31.95 -18.01
C ALA A 514 -49.53 -30.84 -17.55
N SER A 515 -48.30 -30.80 -18.05
CA SER A 515 -47.34 -29.74 -17.70
C SER A 515 -47.87 -28.38 -18.16
N PRO A 516 -47.82 -27.33 -17.30
CA PRO A 516 -48.21 -25.98 -17.68
C PRO A 516 -47.45 -25.44 -18.89
N LEU A 517 -46.25 -25.97 -19.15
CA LEU A 517 -45.40 -25.55 -20.26
C LEU A 517 -46.03 -25.82 -21.64
N LEU A 518 -46.91 -26.82 -21.78
CA LEU A 518 -47.59 -27.11 -23.05
C LEU A 518 -48.67 -26.06 -23.38
N GLY A 519 -49.25 -25.42 -22.35
CA GLY A 519 -50.24 -24.37 -22.50
C GLY A 519 -49.66 -22.94 -22.45
N GLU A 520 -48.35 -22.79 -22.23
CA GLU A 520 -47.70 -21.48 -22.16
C GLU A 520 -47.67 -20.85 -23.56
N THR A 521 -48.25 -19.66 -23.69
CA THR A 521 -48.33 -18.92 -24.95
C THR A 521 -47.25 -17.83 -25.03
N ASN A 522 -46.70 -17.41 -23.88
CA ASN A 522 -45.61 -16.45 -23.85
C ASN A 522 -44.31 -17.10 -24.34
N ARG A 523 -43.92 -16.73 -25.56
CA ARG A 523 -42.71 -17.25 -26.22
C ARG A 523 -41.43 -17.10 -25.37
N ALA A 524 -41.29 -15.99 -24.65
CA ALA A 524 -40.07 -15.72 -23.89
C ALA A 524 -39.96 -16.63 -22.65
N ARG A 525 -41.10 -16.91 -21.99
CA ARG A 525 -41.15 -17.90 -20.90
C ARG A 525 -40.82 -19.30 -21.39
N LEU A 526 -41.35 -19.68 -22.56
CA LEU A 526 -41.00 -20.95 -23.20
C LEU A 526 -39.51 -21.02 -23.51
N TRP A 527 -38.96 -20.01 -24.20
CA TRP A 527 -37.55 -20.01 -24.61
C TRP A 527 -36.60 -20.06 -23.44
N PHE A 528 -36.87 -19.32 -22.36
CA PHE A 528 -36.06 -19.40 -21.16
C PHE A 528 -36.07 -20.81 -20.55
N THR A 529 -37.27 -21.38 -20.38
CA THR A 529 -37.43 -22.71 -19.76
C THR A 529 -36.80 -23.80 -20.61
N ILE A 530 -37.09 -23.81 -21.91
CA ILE A 530 -36.52 -24.75 -22.88
C ILE A 530 -35.00 -24.59 -22.95
N GLY A 531 -34.52 -23.36 -23.07
CA GLY A 531 -33.10 -23.05 -23.20
C GLY A 531 -32.29 -23.61 -22.03
N ARG A 532 -32.78 -23.46 -20.80
CA ARG A 532 -32.15 -24.03 -19.61
C ARG A 532 -32.02 -25.56 -19.71
N GLN A 533 -33.08 -26.26 -20.12
CA GLN A 533 -33.05 -27.72 -20.22
C GLN A 533 -32.17 -28.20 -21.39
N LEU A 534 -32.15 -27.48 -22.51
CA LEU A 534 -31.27 -27.82 -23.63
C LEU A 534 -29.79 -27.60 -23.33
N CYS A 535 -29.44 -26.60 -22.51
CA CYS A 535 -28.07 -26.42 -22.04
C CYS A 535 -27.54 -27.67 -21.31
N ALA A 536 -28.39 -28.31 -20.51
CA ALA A 536 -28.05 -29.53 -19.79
C ALA A 536 -27.70 -30.71 -20.71
N LEU A 537 -28.20 -30.70 -21.95
CA LEU A 537 -27.94 -31.77 -22.91
C LEU A 537 -26.51 -31.78 -23.46
N ARG A 538 -25.72 -30.73 -23.21
CA ARG A 538 -24.32 -30.73 -23.60
C ARG A 538 -23.54 -31.80 -22.81
N PRO A 539 -22.57 -32.50 -23.44
CA PRO A 539 -21.80 -33.57 -22.81
C PRO A 539 -21.22 -33.25 -21.43
N VAL A 540 -20.77 -32.00 -21.24
CA VAL A 540 -20.19 -31.53 -19.98
C VAL A 540 -21.22 -31.36 -18.86
N PHE A 541 -22.50 -31.17 -19.19
CA PHE A 541 -23.57 -30.87 -18.22
C PHE A 541 -24.56 -32.00 -18.01
N MET A 542 -24.54 -33.04 -18.85
CA MET A 542 -25.45 -34.18 -18.76
C MET A 542 -25.39 -34.87 -17.38
N LEU A 543 -24.21 -35.36 -16.98
CA LEU A 543 -24.02 -36.06 -15.71
C LEU A 543 -24.35 -35.22 -14.47
N PRO A 544 -23.81 -33.99 -14.29
CA PRO A 544 -24.12 -33.21 -13.10
C PRO A 544 -25.60 -32.85 -13.00
N ARG A 545 -26.27 -32.64 -14.14
CA ARG A 545 -27.67 -32.24 -14.16
C ARG A 545 -28.65 -33.38 -13.90
N THR A 546 -28.32 -34.61 -14.32
CA THR A 546 -29.25 -35.75 -14.18
C THR A 546 -28.98 -36.60 -12.94
N LEU A 547 -27.73 -36.65 -12.44
CA LEU A 547 -27.41 -37.36 -11.20
C LEU A 547 -27.71 -36.53 -9.94
N GLY A 548 -27.75 -35.20 -10.08
CA GLY A 548 -27.78 -34.27 -8.95
C GLY A 548 -26.42 -34.11 -8.27
N ALA A 549 -26.29 -33.05 -7.46
CA ALA A 549 -25.01 -32.63 -6.91
C ALA A 549 -24.29 -33.70 -6.07
N GLN A 550 -25.02 -34.39 -5.18
CA GLN A 550 -24.42 -35.38 -4.27
C GLN A 550 -23.81 -36.56 -5.04
N ARG A 551 -24.59 -37.18 -5.93
CA ARG A 551 -24.12 -38.32 -6.74
C ARG A 551 -23.04 -37.93 -7.74
N PHE A 552 -23.13 -36.73 -8.32
CA PHE A 552 -22.09 -36.23 -9.20
C PHE A 552 -20.76 -36.04 -8.46
N ASN A 553 -20.78 -35.55 -7.22
CA ASN A 553 -19.58 -35.44 -6.41
C ASN A 553 -18.95 -36.81 -6.16
N THR A 554 -19.76 -37.81 -5.80
CA THR A 554 -19.30 -39.20 -5.66
C THR A 554 -18.68 -39.71 -6.96
N LEU A 555 -19.30 -39.47 -8.11
CA LEU A 555 -18.78 -39.90 -9.41
C LEU A 555 -17.42 -39.27 -9.73
N ILE A 556 -17.24 -37.98 -9.46
CA ILE A 556 -15.95 -37.30 -9.67
C ILE A 556 -14.87 -37.90 -8.75
N ASP A 557 -15.18 -38.09 -7.48
CA ASP A 557 -14.30 -38.70 -6.51
C ASP A 557 -13.90 -40.15 -6.90
N VAL A 558 -14.84 -40.93 -7.44
CA VAL A 558 -14.58 -42.27 -8.00
C VAL A 558 -13.71 -42.20 -9.26
N ALA A 559 -13.94 -41.22 -10.15
CA ALA A 559 -13.09 -41.03 -11.33
C ALA A 559 -11.65 -40.64 -10.95
N MET A 560 -11.47 -39.85 -9.89
CA MET A 560 -10.15 -39.55 -9.32
C MET A 560 -9.48 -40.81 -8.79
N ARG A 561 -10.19 -41.63 -7.99
CA ARG A 561 -9.69 -42.91 -7.47
C ARG A 561 -9.37 -43.91 -8.59
N PHE A 562 -10.14 -43.91 -9.66
CA PHE A 562 -9.93 -44.78 -10.81
C PHE A 562 -8.59 -44.51 -11.50
N VAL A 563 -8.07 -43.27 -11.43
CA VAL A 563 -6.75 -42.90 -11.97
C VAL A 563 -5.64 -42.96 -10.90
N ASP A 564 -5.89 -42.50 -9.68
CA ASP A 564 -4.99 -42.65 -8.52
C ASP A 564 -5.69 -43.46 -7.40
N PRO A 565 -5.37 -44.76 -7.25
CA PRO A 565 -6.03 -45.64 -6.27
C PRO A 565 -5.96 -45.17 -4.82
N ARG A 566 -5.06 -44.25 -4.47
CA ARG A 566 -4.92 -43.71 -3.11
C ARG A 566 -5.93 -42.61 -2.80
N TYR A 567 -6.64 -42.09 -3.82
CA TYR A 567 -7.57 -40.99 -3.63
C TYR A 567 -8.83 -41.45 -2.86
N PRO A 568 -9.23 -40.74 -1.79
CA PRO A 568 -10.39 -41.11 -1.00
C PRO A 568 -11.68 -40.62 -1.68
N ALA A 569 -12.41 -41.52 -2.34
CA ALA A 569 -13.76 -41.24 -2.81
C ALA A 569 -14.75 -41.18 -1.65
N ARG A 570 -15.54 -40.10 -1.62
CA ARG A 570 -16.53 -39.80 -0.58
C ARG A 570 -17.94 -39.92 -1.18
N GLY A 571 -18.91 -40.26 -0.34
CA GLY A 571 -20.31 -40.36 -0.75
C GLY A 571 -20.97 -41.62 -0.21
N ASP A 572 -22.17 -41.90 -0.73
CA ASP A 572 -22.90 -43.12 -0.41
C ASP A 572 -22.13 -44.38 -0.89
N PRO A 573 -21.92 -45.40 -0.02
CA PRO A 573 -21.18 -46.60 -0.40
C PRO A 573 -21.75 -47.37 -1.59
N ALA A 574 -23.08 -47.38 -1.77
CA ALA A 574 -23.71 -48.07 -2.89
C ALA A 574 -23.45 -47.32 -4.20
N ASP A 575 -23.50 -45.98 -4.19
CA ASP A 575 -23.13 -45.17 -5.35
C ASP A 575 -21.64 -45.31 -5.70
N ILE A 576 -20.75 -45.35 -4.70
CA ILE A 576 -19.31 -45.62 -4.91
C ILE A 576 -19.10 -46.97 -5.62
N GLN A 577 -19.65 -48.05 -5.05
CA GLN A 577 -19.50 -49.39 -5.59
C GLN A 577 -20.07 -49.50 -7.01
N ARG A 578 -21.21 -48.86 -7.26
CA ARG A 578 -21.85 -48.81 -8.57
C ARG A 578 -20.94 -48.12 -9.60
N PHE A 579 -20.44 -46.92 -9.28
CA PHE A 579 -19.60 -46.17 -10.21
C PHE A 579 -18.25 -46.85 -10.43
N GLU A 580 -17.61 -47.40 -9.40
CA GLU A 580 -16.36 -48.15 -9.55
C GLU A 580 -16.54 -49.34 -10.49
N SER A 581 -17.61 -50.12 -10.29
CA SER A 581 -17.96 -51.25 -11.15
C SER A 581 -18.23 -50.81 -12.60
N ALA A 582 -18.86 -49.65 -12.80
CA ALA A 582 -19.14 -49.10 -14.12
C ALA A 582 -17.85 -48.66 -14.84
N LEU A 583 -16.98 -47.88 -14.19
CA LEU A 583 -15.74 -47.39 -14.80
C LEU A 583 -14.75 -48.54 -15.06
N ALA A 584 -14.69 -49.54 -14.17
CA ALA A 584 -13.81 -50.71 -14.32
C ALA A 584 -14.09 -51.51 -15.61
N ARG A 585 -15.35 -51.58 -16.06
CA ARG A 585 -15.73 -52.24 -17.33
C ARG A 585 -15.08 -51.62 -18.56
N LEU A 586 -14.72 -50.34 -18.50
CA LEU A 586 -14.12 -49.60 -19.61
C LEU A 586 -12.59 -49.61 -19.56
N GLY A 587 -12.00 -49.93 -18.41
CA GLY A 587 -10.58 -50.21 -18.25
C GLY A 587 -9.63 -49.08 -18.66
N ALA A 588 -8.47 -49.47 -19.20
CA ALA A 588 -7.35 -48.58 -19.49
C ALA A 588 -7.66 -47.43 -20.48
N PRO A 589 -8.47 -47.60 -21.55
CA PRO A 589 -8.82 -46.49 -22.45
C PRO A 589 -9.44 -45.29 -21.73
N LEU A 590 -10.43 -45.53 -20.87
CA LEU A 590 -11.05 -44.46 -20.06
C LEU A 590 -10.05 -43.88 -19.07
N GLN A 591 -9.28 -44.74 -18.39
CA GLN A 591 -8.29 -44.30 -17.41
C GLN A 591 -7.25 -43.36 -18.03
N ASN A 592 -6.80 -43.66 -19.26
CA ASN A 592 -5.86 -42.82 -20.00
C ASN A 592 -6.48 -41.49 -20.43
N ALA A 593 -7.75 -41.48 -20.84
CA ALA A 593 -8.47 -40.25 -21.19
C ALA A 593 -8.70 -39.32 -19.98
N LEU A 594 -8.93 -39.88 -18.80
CA LEU A 594 -9.11 -39.12 -17.55
C LEU A 594 -7.79 -38.61 -16.95
N ARG A 595 -6.69 -39.34 -17.16
CA ARG A 595 -5.37 -39.10 -16.54
C ARG A 595 -4.88 -37.64 -16.60
N PRO A 596 -4.86 -36.93 -17.74
CA PRO A 596 -4.34 -35.56 -17.77
C PRO A 596 -5.13 -34.61 -16.86
N HIS A 597 -6.46 -34.72 -16.85
CA HIS A 597 -7.35 -33.85 -16.07
C HIS A 597 -7.34 -34.18 -14.58
N VAL A 598 -7.28 -35.47 -14.22
CA VAL A 598 -7.11 -35.89 -12.82
C VAL A 598 -5.75 -35.44 -12.27
N THR A 599 -4.69 -35.58 -13.06
CA THR A 599 -3.34 -35.14 -12.66
C THR A 599 -3.31 -33.64 -12.38
N GLU A 600 -4.03 -32.83 -13.15
CA GLU A 600 -4.17 -31.39 -12.93
C GLU A 600 -4.86 -31.08 -11.59
N LEU A 601 -5.96 -31.78 -11.26
CA LEU A 601 -6.63 -31.60 -9.97
C LEU A 601 -5.77 -32.04 -8.79
N LEU A 602 -5.04 -33.15 -8.91
CA LEU A 602 -4.17 -33.64 -7.84
C LEU A 602 -3.03 -32.66 -7.49
N LYS A 603 -2.57 -31.85 -8.45
CA LYS A 603 -1.57 -30.79 -8.19
C LYS A 603 -2.02 -29.76 -7.17
N LEU A 604 -3.34 -29.56 -7.01
CA LEU A 604 -3.90 -28.61 -6.05
C LEU A 604 -3.74 -29.07 -4.59
N LYS A 605 -3.37 -30.34 -4.35
CA LYS A 605 -3.18 -30.93 -3.01
C LYS A 605 -4.36 -30.73 -2.05
N GLN A 606 -5.56 -30.60 -2.60
CA GLN A 606 -6.80 -30.41 -1.86
C GLN A 606 -7.83 -31.40 -2.40
N ALA A 607 -8.85 -31.69 -1.58
CA ALA A 607 -9.97 -32.50 -2.02
C ALA A 607 -10.71 -31.78 -3.16
N VAL A 608 -11.16 -32.54 -4.17
CA VAL A 608 -11.85 -31.96 -5.32
C VAL A 608 -13.11 -31.24 -4.86
N ASN A 609 -13.24 -29.99 -5.27
CA ASN A 609 -14.40 -29.15 -5.04
C ASN A 609 -15.14 -28.93 -6.36
N THR A 610 -16.29 -29.58 -6.50
CA THR A 610 -17.17 -29.51 -7.67
C THR A 610 -18.12 -28.31 -7.63
N LYS A 611 -18.32 -27.69 -6.46
CA LYS A 611 -19.33 -26.63 -6.26
C LYS A 611 -19.20 -25.47 -7.26
N PRO A 612 -18.01 -24.90 -7.53
CA PRO A 612 -17.88 -23.80 -8.51
C PRO A 612 -18.32 -24.20 -9.92
N PHE A 613 -18.04 -25.44 -10.33
CA PHE A 613 -18.44 -25.99 -11.62
C PHE A 613 -19.95 -26.14 -11.71
N LEU A 614 -20.56 -26.71 -10.67
CA LEU A 614 -22.01 -26.89 -10.56
C LEU A 614 -22.75 -25.54 -10.56
N GLU A 615 -22.24 -24.56 -9.82
CA GLU A 615 -22.78 -23.20 -9.81
C GLU A 615 -22.63 -22.53 -11.19
N GLY A 616 -21.46 -22.65 -11.81
CA GLY A 616 -21.19 -22.09 -13.13
C GLY A 616 -22.07 -22.68 -14.23
N MET A 617 -22.41 -23.97 -14.14
CA MET A 617 -23.35 -24.63 -15.04
C MET A 617 -24.74 -23.96 -14.97
N GLU A 618 -25.27 -23.78 -13.76
CA GLU A 618 -26.58 -23.15 -13.57
C GLU A 618 -26.59 -21.69 -14.05
N HIS A 619 -25.52 -20.93 -13.75
CA HIS A 619 -25.34 -19.58 -14.28
C HIS A 619 -25.33 -19.58 -15.82
N THR A 620 -24.59 -20.50 -16.44
CA THR A 620 -24.53 -20.64 -17.91
C THR A 620 -25.92 -20.91 -18.50
N ALA A 621 -26.73 -21.74 -17.85
CA ALA A 621 -28.11 -22.01 -18.30
C ALA A 621 -29.01 -20.77 -18.20
N VAL A 622 -28.87 -19.96 -17.14
CA VAL A 622 -29.60 -18.69 -16.99
C VAL A 622 -29.16 -17.67 -18.05
N ARG A 623 -27.85 -17.55 -18.29
CA ARG A 623 -27.29 -16.70 -19.36
C ARG A 623 -27.85 -17.07 -20.73
N ALA A 624 -27.91 -18.37 -21.04
CA ALA A 624 -28.45 -18.86 -22.31
C ALA A 624 -29.94 -18.51 -22.46
N GLY A 625 -30.72 -18.69 -21.38
CA GLY A 625 -32.11 -18.25 -21.33
C GLY A 625 -32.26 -16.75 -21.62
N TYR A 626 -31.42 -15.91 -21.00
CA TYR A 626 -31.41 -14.45 -21.25
C TYR A 626 -31.07 -14.09 -22.70
N LEU A 627 -30.11 -14.76 -23.33
CA LEU A 627 -29.76 -14.48 -24.73
C LEU A 627 -30.91 -14.76 -25.70
N LEU A 628 -31.77 -15.72 -25.38
CA LEU A 628 -32.94 -16.06 -26.16
C LEU A 628 -34.07 -15.04 -25.98
N THR A 629 -34.29 -14.56 -24.76
CA THR A 629 -35.42 -13.66 -24.44
C THR A 629 -35.10 -12.19 -24.63
N GLY A 630 -33.87 -11.77 -24.31
CA GLY A 630 -33.46 -10.37 -24.21
C GLY A 630 -34.11 -9.58 -23.07
N ASP A 631 -34.78 -10.27 -22.14
CA ASP A 631 -35.57 -9.69 -21.05
C ASP A 631 -34.97 -10.10 -19.69
N ILE A 632 -34.28 -9.18 -19.03
CA ILE A 632 -33.60 -9.42 -17.75
C ILE A 632 -34.61 -9.65 -16.63
N GLU A 633 -35.70 -8.88 -16.61
CA GLU A 633 -36.72 -8.94 -15.56
C GLU A 633 -37.44 -10.28 -15.58
N LEU A 634 -37.88 -10.71 -16.78
CA LEU A 634 -38.48 -12.02 -16.96
C LEU A 634 -37.52 -13.14 -16.53
N CYS A 635 -36.25 -13.08 -16.95
CA CYS A 635 -35.25 -14.07 -16.58
C CYS A 635 -34.99 -14.10 -15.07
N ALA A 636 -34.94 -12.94 -14.41
CA ALA A 636 -34.79 -12.84 -12.97
C ALA A 636 -35.99 -13.46 -12.22
N THR A 637 -37.22 -13.23 -12.71
CA THR A 637 -38.43 -13.86 -12.16
C THR A 637 -38.42 -15.38 -12.34
N LEU A 638 -38.08 -15.87 -13.53
CA LEU A 638 -38.07 -17.30 -13.82
C LEU A 638 -36.91 -18.04 -13.15
N ALA A 639 -35.76 -17.38 -12.94
CA ALA A 639 -34.61 -17.95 -12.23
C ALA A 639 -34.89 -18.22 -10.74
N LYS A 640 -35.89 -17.53 -10.15
CA LYS A 640 -36.37 -17.77 -8.79
C LYS A 640 -37.27 -19.01 -8.67
N MET A 641 -37.86 -19.46 -9.77
CA MET A 641 -38.77 -20.60 -9.73
C MET A 641 -38.01 -21.90 -9.40
N PRO A 642 -38.59 -22.78 -8.56
CA PRO A 642 -37.97 -24.05 -8.23
C PRO A 642 -37.82 -24.92 -9.49
N ASP A 643 -36.65 -25.51 -9.64
CA ASP A 643 -36.35 -26.48 -10.70
C ASP A 643 -35.90 -27.76 -9.99
N PRO A 644 -36.74 -28.81 -9.96
CA PRO A 644 -36.50 -30.02 -9.17
C PRO A 644 -35.18 -30.73 -9.45
N ALA A 645 -34.62 -30.50 -10.63
CA ALA A 645 -33.39 -31.14 -11.05
C ALA A 645 -32.21 -30.15 -11.18
N ALA A 646 -32.45 -28.86 -10.89
CA ALA A 646 -31.38 -27.87 -10.78
C ALA A 646 -30.60 -28.03 -9.47
N ILE A 647 -29.37 -27.57 -9.50
CA ILE A 647 -28.52 -27.52 -8.31
C ILE A 647 -28.96 -26.31 -7.46
N PRO A 648 -29.15 -26.49 -6.14
CA PRO A 648 -29.62 -25.41 -5.28
C PRO A 648 -28.59 -24.30 -5.21
N ILE A 649 -28.94 -23.14 -5.76
CA ILE A 649 -28.21 -21.88 -5.68
C ILE A 649 -29.21 -20.83 -5.23
N ARG A 650 -28.76 -19.92 -4.36
CA ARG A 650 -29.63 -18.84 -3.88
C ARG A 650 -30.12 -18.01 -5.07
N PRO A 651 -31.43 -17.71 -5.17
CA PRO A 651 -31.95 -16.93 -6.29
C PRO A 651 -31.27 -15.57 -6.46
N GLU A 652 -30.84 -14.95 -5.36
CA GLU A 652 -30.13 -13.66 -5.37
C GLU A 652 -28.79 -13.78 -6.11
N ASP A 653 -28.05 -14.88 -5.92
CA ASP A 653 -26.77 -15.12 -6.59
C ASP A 653 -26.99 -15.31 -8.10
N LYS A 654 -28.05 -16.02 -8.50
CA LYS A 654 -28.42 -16.18 -9.93
C LYS A 654 -28.73 -14.84 -10.58
N ILE A 655 -29.45 -13.96 -9.88
CA ILE A 655 -29.85 -12.65 -10.40
C ILE A 655 -28.66 -11.69 -10.46
N ALA A 656 -27.81 -11.68 -9.42
CA ALA A 656 -26.60 -10.86 -9.40
C ALA A 656 -25.66 -11.24 -10.56
N GLU A 657 -25.50 -12.53 -10.81
CA GLU A 657 -24.70 -13.02 -11.94
C GLU A 657 -25.35 -12.70 -13.29
N LEU A 658 -26.67 -12.92 -13.43
CA LEU A 658 -27.41 -12.56 -14.63
C LEU A 658 -27.24 -11.07 -14.97
N LEU A 659 -27.36 -10.19 -13.98
CA LEU A 659 -27.17 -8.74 -14.16
C LEU A 659 -25.74 -8.44 -14.59
N ARG A 660 -24.74 -9.05 -13.94
CA ARG A 660 -23.32 -8.88 -14.31
C ARG A 660 -23.06 -9.31 -15.75
N PHE A 661 -23.58 -10.47 -16.16
CA PHE A 661 -23.42 -10.95 -17.53
C PHE A 661 -24.17 -10.07 -18.52
N ALA A 662 -25.44 -9.74 -18.26
CA ALA A 662 -26.28 -9.01 -19.21
C ALA A 662 -25.63 -7.69 -19.65
N VAL A 663 -25.00 -6.97 -18.73
CA VAL A 663 -24.35 -5.67 -18.98
C VAL A 663 -22.90 -5.78 -19.45
N SER A 664 -22.36 -6.99 -19.62
CA SER A 664 -20.97 -7.22 -20.02
C SER A 664 -20.77 -7.15 -21.53
N ASP A 665 -19.53 -6.93 -21.97
CA ASP A 665 -19.19 -6.89 -23.40
C ASP A 665 -19.40 -8.26 -24.07
N GLU A 666 -19.20 -9.37 -23.35
CA GLU A 666 -19.46 -10.73 -23.85
C GLU A 666 -20.95 -10.94 -24.18
N SER A 667 -21.85 -10.43 -23.34
CA SER A 667 -23.29 -10.46 -23.60
C SER A 667 -23.65 -9.64 -24.83
N PHE A 668 -23.15 -8.41 -24.95
CA PHE A 668 -23.42 -7.56 -26.12
C PHE A 668 -22.90 -8.19 -27.42
N GLU A 669 -21.71 -8.80 -27.40
CA GLU A 669 -21.21 -9.53 -28.57
C GLU A 669 -22.13 -10.72 -28.89
N LEU A 670 -22.50 -11.55 -27.91
CA LEU A 670 -23.37 -12.70 -28.14
C LEU A 670 -24.74 -12.30 -28.69
N ARG A 671 -25.37 -11.26 -28.13
CA ARG A 671 -26.65 -10.75 -28.63
C ARG A 671 -26.56 -10.31 -30.09
N THR A 672 -25.47 -9.64 -30.46
CA THR A 672 -25.20 -9.23 -31.84
C THR A 672 -24.99 -10.44 -32.76
N ARG A 673 -24.20 -11.43 -32.32
CA ARG A 673 -23.89 -12.64 -33.10
C ARG A 673 -25.12 -13.51 -33.33
N LEU A 674 -26.01 -13.63 -32.33
CA LEU A 674 -27.24 -14.41 -32.39
C LEU A 674 -28.40 -13.67 -33.08
N GLY A 675 -28.23 -12.37 -33.35
CA GLY A 675 -29.29 -11.54 -33.94
C GLY A 675 -30.42 -11.23 -32.96
N THR A 676 -30.11 -11.16 -31.66
CA THR A 676 -31.05 -10.83 -30.57
C THR A 676 -30.85 -9.42 -30.02
N ALA A 677 -29.82 -8.71 -30.49
CA ALA A 677 -29.59 -7.30 -30.20
C ALA A 677 -30.51 -6.37 -31.03
N ILE A 678 -30.85 -5.21 -30.48
CA ILE A 678 -31.55 -4.16 -31.22
C ILE A 678 -30.67 -3.67 -32.38
N GLY A 679 -31.20 -3.72 -33.60
CA GLY A 679 -30.50 -3.31 -34.82
C GLY A 679 -29.58 -4.38 -35.44
N SER A 680 -29.63 -5.63 -34.97
CA SER A 680 -28.83 -6.77 -35.48
C SER A 680 -29.46 -7.60 -36.59
#